data_AF-A0A382CB82-F1
#
_entry.id   AF-A0A382CB82-F1
#
_cell.length_a   1.000
_cell.length_b   1.000
_cell.length_c   1.000
_cell.angle_alpha   90.00
_cell.angle_beta   90.00
_cell.angle_gamma   90.00
#
_symmetry.space_group_name_H-M   'P 1'
#
loop_
_entity.id
_entity.type
_entity.pdbx_description
1 polymer ?
#
loop_
_entity_poly.entity_id
_entity_poly.type
_entity_poly.pdbx_seq_one_letter_code
_entity_poly.pdbx_strand_id
1 'polypeptide(L)'
;YGVPNGEQILQLAFVFRNHDGSESGREIGGADIFLDLYDTGVTIIVVSPYLDQTFGDQRRAPVFGYTTDTIEVVITGAAIGSEISTLNLFWGDSYQVQTSNDTLFTEIILQDFSLGMQTFNVVANDTSGLADSSSFYVMIHDQASENQRPSNINDGITYYEADPTSVTLSLFSPYKEFVYVIGDFNNWFIDENYYMEKDSGSADSVHFWITLDNLSPGTEYAFQYLVDGEIRIAEPYADKVLDKWNDQYINSQIYPNLKPYPFGKTDHIVSILQTAQSSFTWQHSTTFERPEKDQLIIYELLVRDFITRHDFQTLIDTLNYLEDLGINAIQIMPFNEFEGNSSWGYNSSFYFAPDKYYGPKDALKSFIDECHLRGIAVIMDIVLNHTYSQSPFVRLYNEGDWGSPTTENPWYNTQSNFTNPGAQWGNDLNHESIHTKKLVDRINRYWLAEYKVDGFRFDFSKGFGNNIKGSDDPWGSEYDTDRIGLLKRMADEIWDYDSSVYVILEHFAENSEEEELADYGMLLWGNSNYNYAETAMGYHTNGKSDFSWGYFGTRGWNNAHLVTYYESHDEERLMYKNITWGHNAGDYNIQELNTALNRIKGVGSFFFTIPGPKMIWQFSELGYDVSIEDPCRLCEKPILWDYFQENERRNLYKTFQA
;
A
#
# COMPACT_ATOMS: atom_id res chain seq x y z
N TYR A 1 37.47 20.66 30.82
CA TYR A 1 36.07 21.09 30.58
C TYR A 1 35.48 22.00 31.66
N GLY A 2 36.22 22.41 32.71
CA GLY A 2 35.68 23.37 33.70
C GLY A 2 34.47 22.87 34.48
N VAL A 3 34.26 21.55 34.51
CA VAL A 3 33.13 20.92 35.20
C VAL A 3 33.36 21.02 36.72
N PRO A 4 32.34 21.43 37.50
CA PRO A 4 32.43 21.50 38.95
C PRO A 4 32.87 20.17 39.58
N ASN A 5 33.59 20.26 40.70
CA ASN A 5 34.09 19.08 41.40
C ASN A 5 32.91 18.28 42.00
N GLY A 6 32.79 16.99 41.65
CA GLY A 6 31.73 16.10 42.13
C GLY A 6 30.58 15.84 41.15
N GLU A 7 30.57 16.50 39.99
CA GLU A 7 29.63 16.19 38.90
C GLU A 7 30.09 14.95 38.13
N GLN A 8 29.18 14.01 37.90
CA GLN A 8 29.44 12.80 37.12
C GLN A 8 29.27 13.12 35.63
N ILE A 9 30.30 12.87 34.84
CA ILE A 9 30.25 13.05 33.38
C ILE A 9 29.85 11.70 32.79
N LEU A 10 28.65 11.63 32.21
CA LEU A 10 28.08 10.38 31.68
C LEU A 10 28.41 10.14 30.20
N GLN A 11 28.81 11.19 29.47
CA GLN A 11 29.00 11.12 28.02
C GLN A 11 29.95 12.23 27.55
N LEU A 12 30.74 11.95 26.52
CA LEU A 12 31.51 12.92 25.76
C LEU A 12 30.89 13.11 24.38
N ALA A 13 30.66 14.35 23.97
CA ALA A 13 30.23 14.69 22.63
C ALA A 13 31.43 15.18 21.80
N PHE A 14 31.65 14.57 20.63
CA PHE A 14 32.76 14.90 19.73
C PHE A 14 32.27 15.55 18.44
N VAL A 15 33.04 16.53 17.98
CA VAL A 15 32.92 17.09 16.62
C VAL A 15 34.33 17.21 16.06
N PHE A 16 34.63 16.40 15.04
CA PHE A 16 35.91 16.50 14.32
C PHE A 16 35.75 17.48 13.18
N ARG A 17 36.73 18.36 12.95
CA ARG A 17 36.72 19.30 11.82
C ARG A 17 38.05 19.28 11.09
N ASN A 18 38.01 19.52 9.79
CA ASN A 18 39.23 19.76 9.02
C ASN A 18 39.85 21.12 9.39
N HIS A 19 41.08 21.39 8.90
CA HIS A 19 41.91 22.51 9.37
C HIS A 19 41.25 23.89 9.23
N ASP A 20 40.41 24.10 8.22
CA ASP A 20 39.69 25.35 7.99
C ASP A 20 38.23 25.33 8.50
N GLY A 21 37.78 24.21 9.06
CA GLY A 21 36.46 24.05 9.67
C GLY A 21 35.30 23.87 8.68
N SER A 22 35.60 23.75 7.39
CA SER A 22 34.62 23.59 6.31
C SER A 22 33.95 22.21 6.30
N GLU A 23 34.65 21.18 6.76
CA GLU A 23 34.14 19.81 6.87
C GLU A 23 34.07 19.39 8.33
N SER A 24 33.05 18.60 8.68
CA SER A 24 32.93 18.00 10.01
C SER A 24 32.68 16.50 9.92
N GLY A 25 33.45 15.71 10.68
CA GLY A 25 33.19 14.30 10.92
C GLY A 25 32.02 14.15 11.92
N ARG A 26 31.00 13.40 11.51
CA ARG A 26 29.73 13.18 12.22
C ARG A 26 29.36 11.69 12.16
N GLU A 27 28.44 11.28 13.02
CA GLU A 27 27.92 9.90 13.04
C GLU A 27 26.95 9.66 11.87
N ILE A 28 26.49 8.40 11.70
CA ILE A 28 25.53 8.01 10.65
C ILE A 28 24.30 8.93 10.70
N GLY A 29 23.86 9.41 9.54
CA GLY A 29 22.73 10.35 9.43
C GLY A 29 23.04 11.80 9.84
N GLY A 30 24.31 12.15 10.09
CA GLY A 30 24.72 13.51 10.44
C GLY A 30 24.58 13.88 11.93
N ALA A 31 24.32 12.88 12.79
CA ALA A 31 24.24 13.07 14.23
C ALA A 31 25.61 13.44 14.85
N ASP A 32 25.57 14.04 16.04
CA ASP A 32 26.77 14.29 16.84
C ASP A 32 27.30 12.96 17.37
N ILE A 33 28.63 12.81 17.46
CA ILE A 33 29.27 11.57 17.93
C ILE A 33 29.25 11.59 19.45
N PHE A 34 28.63 10.59 20.06
CA PHE A 34 28.59 10.44 21.51
C PHE A 34 29.42 9.25 21.98
N LEU A 35 30.16 9.43 23.08
CA LEU A 35 30.86 8.35 23.78
C LEU A 35 30.41 8.33 25.23
N ASP A 36 29.72 7.28 25.63
CA ASP A 36 29.32 7.09 27.01
C ASP A 36 30.56 6.86 27.91
N LEU A 37 30.55 7.51 29.07
CA LEU A 37 31.55 7.36 30.11
C LEU A 37 30.96 6.54 31.24
N TYR A 38 31.67 5.49 31.60
CA TYR A 38 31.27 4.56 32.66
C TYR A 38 32.08 4.86 33.93
N ASP A 39 31.48 4.60 35.09
CA ASP A 39 32.16 4.70 36.39
C ASP A 39 33.37 3.76 36.46
N THR A 40 34.25 3.96 37.46
CA THR A 40 35.32 2.99 37.77
C THR A 40 34.74 1.59 37.95
N GLY A 41 35.13 0.66 37.08
CA GLY A 41 34.60 -0.69 37.06
C GLY A 41 35.16 -1.51 35.90
N VAL A 42 34.52 -2.64 35.65
CA VAL A 42 34.76 -3.53 34.51
C VAL A 42 33.66 -3.30 33.50
N THR A 43 34.01 -3.27 32.22
CA THR A 43 33.05 -3.23 31.11
C THR A 43 33.38 -4.34 30.14
N ILE A 44 32.38 -5.10 29.72
CA ILE A 44 32.52 -6.15 28.71
C ILE A 44 31.76 -5.77 27.44
N ILE A 45 32.41 -5.98 26.29
CA ILE A 45 31.83 -5.75 24.96
C ILE A 45 32.01 -7.03 24.14
N VAL A 46 30.91 -7.53 23.59
CA VAL A 46 30.96 -8.55 22.53
C VAL A 46 31.17 -7.80 21.22
N VAL A 47 32.36 -7.96 20.64
CA VAL A 47 32.76 -7.31 19.39
C VAL A 47 32.28 -8.13 18.19
N SER A 48 32.36 -9.45 18.30
CA SER A 48 31.82 -10.40 17.33
C SER A 48 31.17 -11.57 18.09
N PRO A 49 29.98 -12.02 17.70
CA PRO A 49 29.17 -11.49 16.60
C PRO A 49 28.56 -10.12 16.91
N TYR A 50 28.15 -9.39 15.87
CA TYR A 50 27.42 -8.12 16.04
C TYR A 50 26.09 -8.35 16.75
N LEU A 51 25.78 -7.53 17.74
CA LEU A 51 24.57 -7.64 18.56
C LEU A 51 23.55 -6.59 18.14
N ASP A 52 22.55 -7.01 17.36
CA ASP A 52 21.44 -6.14 17.00
C ASP A 52 20.49 -5.95 18.20
N GLN A 53 20.32 -4.70 18.61
CA GLN A 53 19.43 -4.30 19.72
C GLN A 53 18.21 -3.51 19.24
N THR A 54 17.97 -3.42 17.93
CA THR A 54 16.92 -2.59 17.31
C THR A 54 15.53 -2.89 17.89
N PHE A 55 15.27 -4.15 18.27
CA PHE A 55 13.96 -4.61 18.76
C PHE A 55 13.91 -4.87 20.26
N GLY A 56 14.77 -4.19 21.04
CA GLY A 56 14.77 -4.16 22.51
C GLY A 56 15.14 -5.48 23.22
N ASP A 57 15.20 -6.59 22.48
CA ASP A 57 15.61 -7.90 22.96
C ASP A 57 16.28 -8.64 21.80
N GLN A 58 17.51 -9.11 21.99
CA GLN A 58 18.31 -9.76 20.95
C GLN A 58 17.69 -11.05 20.42
N ARG A 59 16.77 -11.69 21.16
CA ARG A 59 16.05 -12.87 20.65
C ARG A 59 15.08 -12.55 19.51
N ARG A 60 14.85 -11.25 19.24
CA ARG A 60 14.09 -10.77 18.09
C ARG A 60 14.96 -10.49 16.87
N ALA A 61 16.28 -10.35 17.04
CA ALA A 61 17.27 -10.20 15.97
C ALA A 61 18.59 -10.89 16.37
N PRO A 62 18.57 -12.23 16.57
CA PRO A 62 19.74 -13.00 16.92
C PRO A 62 20.64 -13.14 15.69
N VAL A 63 21.83 -13.65 15.92
CA VAL A 63 22.70 -14.11 14.84
C VAL A 63 22.12 -15.39 14.26
N PHE A 64 21.99 -15.48 12.95
CA PHE A 64 21.59 -16.72 12.28
C PHE A 64 22.83 -17.53 11.89
N GLY A 65 22.71 -18.86 11.99
CA GLY A 65 23.75 -19.76 11.50
C GLY A 65 23.20 -21.16 11.23
N TYR A 66 23.69 -21.77 10.16
CA TYR A 66 23.43 -23.16 9.86
C TYR A 66 24.25 -24.07 10.78
N THR A 67 23.80 -25.31 10.99
CA THR A 67 24.55 -26.30 11.77
C THR A 67 25.97 -26.57 11.23
N THR A 68 26.22 -26.30 9.96
CA THR A 68 27.55 -26.41 9.34
C THR A 68 28.47 -25.21 9.58
N ASP A 69 27.93 -24.12 10.12
CA ASP A 69 28.67 -22.87 10.25
C ASP A 69 29.54 -22.86 11.50
N THR A 70 30.51 -21.95 11.49
CA THR A 70 31.35 -21.62 12.63
C THR A 70 31.25 -20.13 12.87
N ILE A 71 30.92 -19.73 14.10
CA ILE A 71 30.81 -18.32 14.48
C ILE A 71 32.10 -17.88 15.15
N GLU A 72 32.69 -16.80 14.63
CA GLU A 72 33.77 -16.10 15.30
C GLU A 72 33.22 -15.34 16.52
N VAL A 73 33.88 -15.51 17.67
CA VAL A 73 33.54 -14.81 18.90
C VAL A 73 34.74 -14.00 19.39
N VAL A 74 34.54 -12.69 19.45
CA VAL A 74 35.51 -11.73 19.95
C VAL A 74 34.87 -10.94 21.08
N ILE A 75 35.49 -11.02 22.26
CA ILE A 75 35.01 -10.34 23.46
C ILE A 75 36.15 -9.51 24.01
N THR A 76 35.90 -8.25 24.33
CA THR A 76 36.87 -7.36 24.94
C THR A 76 36.36 -6.89 26.29
N GLY A 77 37.20 -7.01 27.31
CA GLY A 77 36.99 -6.42 28.62
C GLY A 77 37.88 -5.21 28.80
N ALA A 78 37.35 -4.14 29.39
CA ALA A 78 38.11 -3.00 29.86
C ALA A 78 37.89 -2.82 31.36
N ALA A 79 38.95 -2.46 32.09
CA ALA A 79 38.87 -2.18 33.51
C ALA A 79 39.53 -0.84 33.82
N ILE A 80 38.87 0.00 34.63
CA ILE A 80 39.39 1.31 35.04
C ILE A 80 39.86 1.23 36.49
N GLY A 81 41.18 1.40 36.71
CA GLY A 81 41.79 1.37 38.05
C GLY A 81 42.20 -0.03 38.53
N SER A 82 42.01 -1.05 37.70
CA SER A 82 42.42 -2.45 37.90
C SER A 82 42.82 -3.05 36.54
N GLU A 83 43.05 -4.36 36.49
CA GLU A 83 43.32 -5.12 35.26
C GLU A 83 42.30 -6.25 35.14
N ILE A 84 41.92 -6.62 33.90
CA ILE A 84 41.09 -7.81 33.66
C ILE A 84 41.83 -9.03 34.21
N SER A 85 41.17 -9.77 35.11
CA SER A 85 41.70 -11.02 35.68
C SER A 85 41.23 -12.23 34.88
N THR A 86 39.97 -12.22 34.43
CA THR A 86 39.40 -13.29 33.60
C THR A 86 38.34 -12.76 32.65
N LEU A 87 38.34 -13.25 31.41
CA LEU A 87 37.18 -13.27 30.53
C LEU A 87 36.72 -14.71 30.36
N ASN A 88 35.42 -14.94 30.54
CA ASN A 88 34.80 -16.26 30.46
C ASN A 88 33.66 -16.23 29.46
N LEU A 89 33.61 -17.24 28.59
CA LEU A 89 32.49 -17.53 27.71
C LEU A 89 31.83 -18.84 28.15
N PHE A 90 30.51 -18.79 28.24
CA PHE A 90 29.67 -19.89 28.69
C PHE A 90 28.62 -20.22 27.64
N TRP A 91 28.41 -21.52 27.46
CA TRP A 91 27.17 -22.07 26.91
C TRP A 91 26.77 -23.27 27.78
N GLY A 92 25.49 -23.32 28.18
CA GLY A 92 25.00 -24.21 29.23
C GLY A 92 25.45 -23.80 30.64
N ASP A 93 25.60 -24.79 31.54
CA ASP A 93 25.90 -24.56 32.98
C ASP A 93 27.40 -24.55 33.33
N SER A 94 28.30 -24.70 32.35
CA SER A 94 29.75 -24.80 32.57
C SER A 94 30.54 -23.76 31.79
N TYR A 95 31.68 -23.34 32.36
CA TYR A 95 32.71 -22.55 31.66
C TYR A 95 33.29 -23.36 30.50
N GLN A 96 33.49 -22.72 29.35
CA GLN A 96 33.93 -23.43 28.15
C GLN A 96 35.23 -22.85 27.60
N VAL A 97 35.32 -21.52 27.52
CA VAL A 97 36.54 -20.81 27.11
C VAL A 97 36.85 -19.71 28.11
N GLN A 98 38.12 -19.64 28.53
CA GLN A 98 38.60 -18.65 29.48
C GLN A 98 39.96 -18.10 29.03
N THR A 99 40.17 -16.80 29.26
CA THR A 99 41.48 -16.15 29.12
C THR A 99 41.70 -15.16 30.26
N SER A 100 42.97 -14.85 30.54
CA SER A 100 43.37 -13.75 31.43
C SER A 100 43.76 -12.48 30.66
N ASN A 101 43.68 -12.50 29.33
CA ASN A 101 43.89 -11.31 28.52
C ASN A 101 42.63 -10.41 28.56
N ASP A 102 42.81 -9.15 28.19
CA ASP A 102 41.72 -8.18 28.00
C ASP A 102 40.83 -8.49 26.77
N THR A 103 41.25 -9.44 25.93
CA THR A 103 40.50 -9.90 24.76
C THR A 103 40.47 -11.43 24.70
N LEU A 104 39.27 -11.99 24.52
CA LEU A 104 39.02 -13.40 24.21
C LEU A 104 38.67 -13.53 22.73
N PHE A 105 39.41 -14.39 22.04
CA PHE A 105 39.13 -14.79 20.66
C PHE A 105 38.88 -16.29 20.63
N THR A 106 37.76 -16.73 20.06
CA THR A 106 37.45 -18.15 19.87
C THR A 106 36.48 -18.35 18.70
N GLU A 107 36.29 -19.59 18.31
CA GLU A 107 35.36 -20.00 17.27
C GLU A 107 34.39 -21.03 17.85
N ILE A 108 33.10 -20.87 17.59
CA ILE A 108 32.05 -21.79 18.02
C ILE A 108 31.56 -22.56 16.81
N ILE A 109 31.74 -23.88 16.81
CA ILE A 109 31.21 -24.78 15.78
C ILE A 109 29.75 -25.06 16.11
N LEU A 110 28.81 -24.66 15.25
CA LEU A 110 27.38 -24.74 15.55
C LEU A 110 26.84 -26.18 15.52
N GLN A 111 27.55 -27.10 14.86
CA GLN A 111 27.19 -28.52 14.78
C GLN A 111 27.06 -29.21 16.15
N ASP A 112 27.75 -28.70 17.17
CA ASP A 112 27.74 -29.28 18.51
C ASP A 112 26.51 -28.87 19.35
N PHE A 113 25.62 -28.04 18.78
CA PHE A 113 24.44 -27.49 19.45
C PHE A 113 23.15 -28.04 18.84
N SER A 114 22.08 -28.02 19.63
CA SER A 114 20.73 -28.32 19.11
C SER A 114 20.20 -27.15 18.28
N LEU A 115 19.29 -27.46 17.35
CA LEU A 115 18.51 -26.43 16.64
C LEU A 115 17.73 -25.54 17.61
N GLY A 116 17.41 -24.35 17.15
CA GLY A 116 16.73 -23.30 17.90
C GLY A 116 17.69 -22.31 18.56
N MET A 117 17.09 -21.43 19.37
CA MET A 117 17.79 -20.32 20.02
C MET A 117 18.78 -20.81 21.08
N GLN A 118 20.07 -20.54 20.86
CA GLN A 118 21.15 -20.77 21.81
C GLN A 118 21.55 -19.47 22.50
N THR A 119 21.88 -19.56 23.80
CA THR A 119 22.33 -18.42 24.60
C THR A 119 23.78 -18.60 24.99
N PHE A 120 24.58 -17.58 24.72
CA PHE A 120 25.99 -17.51 25.11
C PHE A 120 26.16 -16.38 26.10
N ASN A 121 26.64 -16.69 27.30
CA ASN A 121 26.89 -15.71 28.35
C ASN A 121 28.38 -15.39 28.41
N VAL A 122 28.70 -14.14 28.69
CA VAL A 122 30.08 -13.67 28.82
C VAL A 122 30.25 -12.91 30.13
N VAL A 123 31.34 -13.19 30.85
CA VAL A 123 31.63 -12.55 32.13
C VAL A 123 33.09 -12.14 32.20
N ALA A 124 33.31 -10.86 32.45
CA ALA A 124 34.60 -10.27 32.74
C ALA A 124 34.73 -10.07 34.25
N ASN A 125 35.85 -10.46 34.84
CA ASN A 125 36.24 -10.09 36.20
C ASN A 125 37.54 -9.31 36.16
N ASP A 126 37.73 -8.35 37.05
CA ASP A 126 39.02 -7.70 37.26
C ASP A 126 39.79 -8.29 38.45
N THR A 127 40.98 -7.73 38.70
CA THR A 127 41.83 -8.06 39.83
C THR A 127 41.37 -7.47 41.17
N SER A 128 40.38 -6.57 41.16
CA SER A 128 39.80 -5.95 42.37
C SER A 128 38.57 -6.69 42.90
N GLY A 129 38.03 -7.63 42.13
CA GLY A 129 36.85 -8.44 42.45
C GLY A 129 35.54 -7.87 41.88
N LEU A 130 35.61 -6.89 40.99
CA LEU A 130 34.47 -6.40 40.22
C LEU A 130 34.26 -7.27 38.98
N ALA A 131 33.01 -7.33 38.52
CA ALA A 131 32.63 -8.10 37.36
C ALA A 131 31.58 -7.36 36.51
N ASP A 132 31.59 -7.65 35.22
CA ASP A 132 30.56 -7.26 34.26
C ASP A 132 30.18 -8.45 33.38
N SER A 133 28.96 -8.47 32.88
CA SER A 133 28.43 -9.58 32.09
C SER A 133 27.58 -9.10 30.93
N SER A 134 27.65 -9.83 29.83
CA SER A 134 26.79 -9.65 28.68
C SER A 134 26.36 -11.02 28.14
N SER A 135 25.47 -11.03 27.16
CA SER A 135 25.05 -12.24 26.47
C SER A 135 24.84 -11.95 25.00
N PHE A 136 24.95 -12.99 24.18
CA PHE A 136 24.52 -12.98 22.80
C PHE A 136 23.74 -14.25 22.47
N TYR A 137 22.92 -14.15 21.42
CA TYR A 137 22.00 -15.21 21.03
C TYR A 137 22.25 -15.60 19.58
N VAL A 138 22.21 -16.91 19.33
CA VAL A 138 22.36 -17.48 18.00
C VAL A 138 21.15 -18.35 17.73
N MET A 139 20.43 -18.06 16.65
CA MET A 139 19.40 -18.95 16.11
C MET A 139 20.06 -19.96 15.20
N ILE A 140 20.19 -21.20 15.68
CA ILE A 140 20.78 -22.29 14.91
C ILE A 140 19.65 -23.03 14.20
N HIS A 141 19.75 -23.15 12.88
CA HIS A 141 18.73 -23.81 12.08
C HIS A 141 19.35 -24.70 11.00
N ASP A 142 18.52 -25.56 10.42
CA ASP A 142 18.87 -26.34 9.24
C ASP A 142 18.13 -25.81 8.00
N GLN A 143 18.43 -26.40 6.84
CA GLN A 143 17.63 -26.18 5.64
C GLN A 143 16.15 -26.49 5.92
N ALA A 144 15.25 -25.63 5.42
CA ALA A 144 13.82 -25.83 5.61
C ALA A 144 13.37 -27.20 5.10
N SER A 145 12.53 -27.89 5.88
CA SER A 145 12.09 -29.24 5.55
C SER A 145 11.16 -29.24 4.34
N GLU A 146 11.42 -30.10 3.36
CA GLU A 146 10.64 -30.21 2.13
C GLU A 146 9.38 -31.05 2.37
N ASN A 147 8.26 -30.37 2.59
CA ASN A 147 6.96 -30.97 2.85
C ASN A 147 5.88 -30.32 1.98
N GLN A 148 5.11 -31.17 1.29
CA GLN A 148 4.00 -30.70 0.46
C GLN A 148 2.97 -29.95 1.31
N ARG A 149 2.54 -28.78 0.84
CA ARG A 149 1.45 -28.03 1.48
C ARG A 149 0.15 -28.82 1.53
N PRO A 150 -0.67 -28.62 2.57
CA PRO A 150 -2.04 -29.13 2.59
C PRO A 150 -2.80 -28.76 1.31
N SER A 151 -3.58 -29.69 0.74
CA SER A 151 -4.18 -29.53 -0.60
C SER A 151 -5.29 -28.48 -0.68
N ASN A 152 -5.80 -27.99 0.45
CA ASN A 152 -6.96 -27.12 0.57
C ASN A 152 -6.63 -25.70 1.06
N ILE A 153 -5.37 -25.28 0.94
CA ILE A 153 -4.93 -23.92 1.29
C ILE A 153 -4.55 -23.14 0.04
N ASN A 154 -4.70 -21.82 0.11
CA ASN A 154 -4.15 -20.89 -0.88
C ASN A 154 -2.99 -20.11 -0.25
N ASP A 155 -2.20 -19.40 -1.07
CA ASP A 155 -1.25 -18.42 -0.53
C ASP A 155 -1.99 -17.38 0.32
N GLY A 156 -1.39 -16.97 1.43
CA GLY A 156 -2.01 -16.13 2.44
C GLY A 156 -2.46 -16.91 3.67
N ILE A 157 -3.55 -16.43 4.26
CA ILE A 157 -4.10 -16.94 5.52
C ILE A 157 -5.30 -17.84 5.21
N THR A 158 -5.24 -19.11 5.61
CA THR A 158 -6.35 -20.05 5.50
C THR A 158 -6.98 -20.31 6.87
N TYR A 159 -8.21 -19.85 7.04
CA TYR A 159 -9.02 -20.03 8.26
C TYR A 159 -9.87 -21.30 8.20
N TYR A 160 -10.08 -21.94 9.36
CA TYR A 160 -10.87 -23.18 9.47
C TYR A 160 -12.12 -22.97 10.34
N GLU A 161 -13.30 -22.96 9.72
CA GLU A 161 -14.58 -22.87 10.46
C GLU A 161 -14.79 -24.04 11.44
N ALA A 162 -14.34 -25.23 11.06
CA ALA A 162 -14.45 -26.42 11.91
C ALA A 162 -13.47 -26.43 13.09
N ASP A 163 -12.40 -25.63 13.03
CA ASP A 163 -11.40 -25.48 14.09
C ASP A 163 -10.95 -24.01 14.21
N PRO A 164 -11.69 -23.19 14.97
CA PRO A 164 -11.38 -21.76 15.11
C PRO A 164 -10.15 -21.49 15.99
N THR A 165 -9.42 -22.52 16.42
CA THR A 165 -8.18 -22.36 17.20
C THR A 165 -6.92 -22.47 16.36
N SER A 166 -7.08 -22.70 15.05
CA SER A 166 -5.98 -22.92 14.13
C SER A 166 -6.10 -22.12 12.84
N VAL A 167 -4.95 -21.83 12.23
CA VAL A 167 -4.83 -21.17 10.93
C VAL A 167 -3.62 -21.72 10.20
N THR A 168 -3.70 -21.84 8.88
CA THR A 168 -2.51 -22.16 8.06
C THR A 168 -2.08 -20.93 7.29
N LEU A 169 -0.79 -20.61 7.41
CA LEU A 169 -0.11 -19.55 6.69
C LEU A 169 0.68 -20.15 5.53
N SER A 170 0.64 -19.50 4.37
CA SER A 170 1.37 -19.93 3.17
C SER A 170 1.91 -18.73 2.40
N LEU A 171 3.22 -18.54 2.38
CA LEU A 171 3.91 -17.49 1.64
C LEU A 171 4.49 -18.06 0.34
N PHE A 172 4.08 -17.53 -0.81
CA PHE A 172 4.80 -17.78 -2.07
C PHE A 172 6.04 -16.88 -2.11
N SER A 173 7.22 -17.50 -2.12
CA SER A 173 8.50 -16.78 -2.10
C SER A 173 9.62 -17.61 -2.76
N PRO A 174 9.65 -17.70 -4.10
CA PRO A 174 10.76 -18.30 -4.85
C PRO A 174 12.11 -17.68 -4.51
N TYR A 175 13.20 -18.44 -4.70
CA TYR A 175 14.57 -18.01 -4.42
C TYR A 175 14.91 -17.69 -2.95
N LYS A 176 13.94 -17.81 -2.01
CA LYS A 176 14.19 -17.68 -0.57
C LYS A 176 14.63 -19.00 0.04
N GLU A 177 15.48 -18.92 1.06
CA GLU A 177 16.07 -20.08 1.71
C GLU A 177 15.18 -20.58 2.84
N PHE A 178 14.73 -19.67 3.70
CA PHE A 178 13.92 -20.01 4.87
C PHE A 178 13.06 -18.86 5.38
N VAL A 179 12.02 -19.21 6.15
CA VAL A 179 11.09 -18.23 6.73
C VAL A 179 10.69 -18.61 8.15
N TYR A 180 10.68 -17.62 9.04
CA TYR A 180 10.07 -17.71 10.36
C TYR A 180 8.80 -16.88 10.42
N VAL A 181 7.83 -17.32 11.23
CA VAL A 181 6.68 -16.48 11.61
C VAL A 181 6.93 -15.89 13.00
N ILE A 182 6.82 -14.56 13.10
CA ILE A 182 6.97 -13.83 14.36
C ILE A 182 5.70 -13.03 14.64
N GLY A 183 5.27 -12.96 15.90
CA GLY A 183 4.04 -12.25 16.22
C GLY A 183 3.66 -12.26 17.69
N ASP A 184 2.42 -11.84 17.96
CA ASP A 184 1.89 -11.76 19.32
C ASP A 184 1.90 -13.11 20.06
N PHE A 185 1.71 -14.22 19.34
CA PHE A 185 1.66 -15.58 19.90
C PHE A 185 3.01 -16.09 20.44
N ASN A 186 4.14 -15.52 20.01
CA ASN A 186 5.49 -15.87 20.48
C ASN A 186 6.26 -14.67 21.02
N ASN A 187 5.56 -13.57 21.36
CA ASN A 187 6.15 -12.32 21.82
C ASN A 187 7.22 -11.75 20.86
N TRP A 188 7.05 -12.01 19.56
CA TRP A 188 7.92 -11.57 18.49
C TRP A 188 9.36 -12.12 18.57
N PHE A 189 9.58 -13.15 19.39
CA PHE A 189 10.86 -13.86 19.43
C PHE A 189 10.95 -14.81 18.24
N ILE A 190 12.16 -14.98 17.72
CA ILE A 190 12.45 -16.03 16.75
C ILE A 190 12.55 -17.34 17.51
N ASP A 191 11.83 -18.34 17.04
CA ASP A 191 11.61 -19.60 17.73
C ASP A 191 11.42 -20.72 16.70
N GLU A 192 12.08 -21.84 16.93
CA GLU A 192 12.10 -23.01 16.05
C GLU A 192 10.69 -23.57 15.80
N ASN A 193 9.77 -23.43 16.75
CA ASN A 193 8.38 -23.87 16.59
C ASN A 193 7.60 -23.07 15.53
N TYR A 194 8.16 -21.95 15.07
CA TYR A 194 7.58 -21.09 14.04
C TYR A 194 8.43 -21.03 12.77
N TYR A 195 9.36 -21.97 12.61
CA TYR A 195 10.10 -22.18 11.38
C TYR A 195 9.19 -22.83 10.34
N MET A 196 9.08 -22.23 9.16
CA MET A 196 8.14 -22.67 8.14
C MET A 196 8.70 -23.86 7.33
N GLU A 197 7.80 -24.78 7.01
CA GLU A 197 8.04 -25.87 6.07
C GLU A 197 8.15 -25.31 4.64
N LYS A 198 8.94 -25.95 3.78
CA LYS A 198 9.12 -25.57 2.39
C LYS A 198 8.42 -26.55 1.46
N ASP A 199 7.67 -26.04 0.50
CA ASP A 199 7.08 -26.80 -0.60
C ASP A 199 7.66 -26.24 -1.90
N SER A 200 8.72 -26.89 -2.38
CA SER A 200 9.49 -26.40 -3.51
C SER A 200 8.97 -26.80 -4.88
N GLY A 201 7.77 -27.40 -5.02
CA GLY A 201 7.14 -27.88 -6.27
C GLY A 201 8.02 -27.88 -7.55
N SER A 202 8.32 -26.67 -8.06
CA SER A 202 9.44 -26.28 -8.94
C SER A 202 10.14 -25.00 -8.40
N ALA A 203 11.32 -24.62 -8.92
CA ALA A 203 12.05 -23.42 -8.47
C ALA A 203 11.24 -22.11 -8.53
N ASP A 204 10.27 -22.02 -9.44
CA ASP A 204 9.37 -20.87 -9.61
C ASP A 204 8.00 -21.10 -8.94
N SER A 205 7.90 -22.09 -8.04
CA SER A 205 6.71 -22.43 -7.26
C SER A 205 7.06 -22.77 -5.81
N VAL A 206 8.05 -22.09 -5.24
CA VAL A 206 8.44 -22.31 -3.83
C VAL A 206 7.46 -21.58 -2.92
N HIS A 207 6.90 -22.34 -1.99
CA HIS A 207 6.05 -21.82 -0.93
C HIS A 207 6.60 -22.20 0.43
N PHE A 208 6.52 -21.30 1.40
CA PHE A 208 6.78 -21.60 2.80
C PHE A 208 5.45 -21.62 3.54
N TRP A 209 5.24 -22.62 4.40
CA TRP A 209 3.96 -22.78 5.09
C TRP A 209 4.11 -23.27 6.53
N ILE A 210 3.13 -22.93 7.37
CA ILE A 210 3.02 -23.43 8.73
C ILE A 210 1.56 -23.41 9.19
N THR A 211 1.17 -24.35 10.03
CA THR A 211 -0.10 -24.28 10.77
C THR A 211 0.17 -23.78 12.18
N LEU A 212 -0.47 -22.69 12.56
CA LEU A 212 -0.45 -22.18 13.93
C LEU A 212 -1.68 -22.71 14.66
N ASP A 213 -1.46 -23.31 15.82
CA ASP A 213 -2.50 -23.87 16.68
C ASP A 213 -2.59 -23.11 18.01
N ASN A 214 -3.60 -23.44 18.82
CA ASN A 214 -3.84 -22.86 20.16
C ASN A 214 -4.10 -21.35 20.15
N LEU A 215 -4.62 -20.82 19.04
CA LEU A 215 -5.09 -19.45 18.96
C LEU A 215 -6.42 -19.30 19.71
N SER A 216 -6.63 -18.12 20.30
CA SER A 216 -7.89 -17.78 20.95
C SER A 216 -8.89 -17.28 19.91
N PRO A 217 -10.02 -17.97 19.69
CA PRO A 217 -11.04 -17.56 18.72
C PRO A 217 -11.48 -16.11 18.90
N GLY A 218 -11.57 -15.35 17.80
CA GLY A 218 -11.99 -13.96 17.79
C GLY A 218 -10.92 -12.95 18.24
N THR A 219 -9.73 -13.38 18.62
CA THR A 219 -8.62 -12.50 18.98
C THR A 219 -7.81 -12.09 17.75
N GLU A 220 -7.51 -10.80 17.62
CA GLU A 220 -6.56 -10.31 16.61
C GLU A 220 -5.11 -10.52 17.05
N TYR A 221 -4.34 -11.25 16.25
CA TYR A 221 -2.90 -11.43 16.41
C TYR A 221 -2.17 -10.64 15.33
N ALA A 222 -1.25 -9.78 15.76
CA ALA A 222 -0.32 -9.12 14.85
C ALA A 222 0.87 -10.05 14.57
N PHE A 223 1.29 -10.13 13.30
CA PHE A 223 2.40 -11.00 12.88
C PHE A 223 3.11 -10.51 11.60
N GLN A 224 4.29 -11.05 11.36
CA GLN A 224 5.09 -10.88 10.14
C GLN A 224 5.81 -12.18 9.79
N TYR A 225 6.27 -12.26 8.55
CA TYR A 225 7.31 -13.20 8.14
C TYR A 225 8.69 -12.55 8.31
N LEU A 226 9.64 -13.30 8.87
CA LEU A 226 11.06 -13.00 8.84
C LEU A 226 11.72 -13.96 7.84
N VAL A 227 11.99 -13.45 6.65
CA VAL A 227 12.52 -14.21 5.51
C VAL A 227 14.04 -14.06 5.48
N ASP A 228 14.73 -15.19 5.36
CA ASP A 228 16.20 -15.31 5.30
C ASP A 228 16.93 -14.60 6.46
N GLY A 229 16.26 -14.47 7.62
CA GLY A 229 16.81 -13.86 8.84
C GLY A 229 16.89 -12.33 8.83
N GLU A 230 16.64 -11.68 7.69
CA GLU A 230 16.85 -10.23 7.51
C GLU A 230 15.57 -9.49 7.08
N ILE A 231 14.75 -10.09 6.22
CA ILE A 231 13.65 -9.41 5.54
C ILE A 231 12.35 -9.60 6.32
N ARG A 232 11.87 -8.53 6.98
CA ARG A 232 10.56 -8.50 7.64
C ARG A 232 9.48 -8.02 6.70
N ILE A 233 8.46 -8.83 6.44
CA ILE A 233 7.29 -8.44 5.65
C ILE A 233 5.98 -8.80 6.33
N ALA A 234 4.97 -7.97 6.09
CA ALA A 234 3.58 -8.36 6.28
C ALA A 234 3.19 -9.44 5.26
N GLU A 235 2.18 -10.22 5.61
CA GLU A 235 1.47 -11.14 4.73
C GLU A 235 0.88 -10.40 3.50
N PRO A 236 1.34 -10.73 2.27
CA PRO A 236 0.88 -10.07 1.04
C PRO A 236 -0.61 -10.09 0.76
N TYR A 237 -1.33 -11.10 1.27
CA TYR A 237 -2.76 -11.28 1.07
C TYR A 237 -3.61 -10.87 2.29
N ALA A 238 -3.03 -10.13 3.25
CA ALA A 238 -3.76 -9.70 4.44
C ALA A 238 -4.89 -8.71 4.09
N ASP A 239 -6.04 -8.89 4.73
CA ASP A 239 -7.19 -7.98 4.63
C ASP A 239 -7.16 -6.85 5.67
N LYS A 240 -6.16 -6.86 6.55
CA LYS A 240 -5.88 -5.81 7.52
C LYS A 240 -4.40 -5.80 7.87
N VAL A 241 -3.80 -4.61 7.86
CA VAL A 241 -2.41 -4.38 8.26
C VAL A 241 -2.31 -3.26 9.28
N LEU A 242 -1.20 -3.20 10.01
CA LEU A 242 -0.86 -2.12 10.93
C LEU A 242 0.33 -1.33 10.37
N ASP A 243 0.16 -0.02 10.28
CA ASP A 243 1.16 0.92 9.82
C ASP A 243 1.80 1.64 11.03
N LYS A 244 3.11 1.43 11.18
CA LYS A 244 3.94 2.05 12.23
C LYS A 244 3.90 3.58 12.21
N TRP A 245 3.86 4.16 11.03
CA TRP A 245 3.97 5.59 10.79
C TRP A 245 2.62 6.28 10.88
N ASN A 246 1.58 5.66 10.32
CA ASN A 246 0.33 6.35 10.02
C ASN A 246 -0.85 5.99 10.96
N ASP A 247 -0.92 4.77 11.52
CA ASP A 247 -2.10 4.33 12.27
C ASP A 247 -2.41 5.20 13.50
N GLN A 248 -1.37 5.78 14.12
CA GLN A 248 -1.51 6.65 15.29
C GLN A 248 -2.33 7.93 15.01
N TYR A 249 -2.49 8.31 13.74
CA TYR A 249 -3.26 9.48 13.31
C TYR A 249 -4.68 9.14 12.89
N ILE A 250 -5.08 7.85 12.91
CA ILE A 250 -6.44 7.43 12.59
C ILE A 250 -7.36 7.72 13.78
N ASN A 251 -8.45 8.45 13.52
CA ASN A 251 -9.40 8.81 14.56
C ASN A 251 -10.18 7.58 15.05
N SER A 252 -10.22 7.36 16.36
CA SER A 252 -10.99 6.28 17.00
C SER A 252 -12.51 6.32 16.73
N GLN A 253 -13.05 7.44 16.26
CA GLN A 253 -14.44 7.54 15.80
C GLN A 253 -14.65 6.96 14.39
N ILE A 254 -13.59 6.88 13.58
CA ILE A 254 -13.60 6.28 12.24
C ILE A 254 -13.29 4.79 12.36
N TYR A 255 -12.21 4.46 13.05
CA TYR A 255 -11.81 3.08 13.32
C TYR A 255 -11.76 2.81 14.83
N PRO A 256 -12.89 2.37 15.44
CA PRO A 256 -12.93 2.09 16.87
C PRO A 256 -12.07 0.87 17.22
N ASN A 257 -11.27 1.00 18.27
CA ASN A 257 -10.40 -0.06 18.79
C ASN A 257 -9.42 -0.63 17.76
N LEU A 258 -8.87 0.21 16.87
CA LEU A 258 -7.76 -0.21 16.01
C LEU A 258 -6.62 -0.76 16.88
N LYS A 259 -6.20 -2.00 16.59
CA LYS A 259 -5.12 -2.65 17.33
C LYS A 259 -3.83 -1.83 17.18
N PRO A 260 -3.14 -1.51 18.27
CA PRO A 260 -1.92 -0.72 18.20
C PRO A 260 -0.78 -1.50 17.54
N TYR A 261 0.05 -0.78 16.78
CA TYR A 261 1.29 -1.31 16.23
C TYR A 261 2.25 -1.80 17.35
N PRO A 262 2.96 -2.94 17.19
CA PRO A 262 3.84 -3.52 18.19
C PRO A 262 5.21 -2.81 18.27
N PHE A 263 5.21 -1.52 18.65
CA PHE A 263 6.42 -0.69 18.73
C PHE A 263 7.53 -1.33 19.58
N GLY A 264 8.77 -1.24 19.08
CA GLY A 264 9.96 -1.76 19.74
C GLY A 264 10.10 -3.29 19.67
N LYS A 265 9.18 -4.02 19.03
CA LYS A 265 9.28 -5.47 18.83
C LYS A 265 9.60 -5.86 17.38
N THR A 266 9.28 -4.99 16.43
CA THR A 266 9.51 -5.21 15.01
C THR A 266 9.59 -3.88 14.25
N ASP A 267 9.73 -3.94 12.92
CA ASP A 267 9.67 -2.79 12.01
C ASP A 267 8.83 -3.09 10.76
N HIS A 268 8.58 -2.07 9.93
CA HIS A 268 7.76 -2.13 8.71
C HIS A 268 6.28 -2.47 8.97
N ILE A 269 5.49 -2.61 7.91
CA ILE A 269 4.06 -2.93 8.00
C ILE A 269 3.86 -4.34 8.58
N VAL A 270 2.84 -4.49 9.43
CA VAL A 270 2.53 -5.73 10.17
C VAL A 270 1.15 -6.25 9.78
N SER A 271 0.97 -7.56 9.61
CA SER A 271 -0.34 -8.14 9.28
C SER A 271 -1.15 -8.47 10.50
N ILE A 272 -2.47 -8.52 10.33
CA ILE A 272 -3.41 -9.05 11.30
C ILE A 272 -3.98 -10.39 10.82
N LEU A 273 -4.04 -11.37 11.72
CA LEU A 273 -4.89 -12.54 11.57
C LEU A 273 -5.92 -12.57 12.71
N GLN A 274 -7.11 -13.09 12.42
CA GLN A 274 -8.17 -13.29 13.41
C GLN A 274 -8.99 -14.52 13.02
N THR A 275 -9.03 -15.54 13.87
CA THR A 275 -9.89 -16.72 13.66
C THR A 275 -11.32 -16.42 14.16
N ALA A 276 -12.30 -17.24 13.75
CA ALA A 276 -13.72 -17.07 14.11
C ALA A 276 -14.28 -15.67 13.79
N GLN A 277 -13.93 -15.13 12.62
CA GLN A 277 -14.49 -13.87 12.15
C GLN A 277 -15.99 -14.01 11.90
N SER A 278 -16.75 -12.97 12.18
CA SER A 278 -18.15 -12.94 11.79
C SER A 278 -18.28 -12.58 10.31
N SER A 279 -18.96 -13.41 9.53
CA SER A 279 -19.26 -13.06 8.13
C SER A 279 -20.24 -11.89 8.07
N PHE A 280 -19.99 -10.95 7.16
CA PHE A 280 -20.94 -9.89 6.85
C PHE A 280 -22.19 -10.47 6.17
N THR A 281 -23.38 -10.05 6.61
CA THR A 281 -24.65 -10.56 6.06
C THR A 281 -25.24 -9.57 5.06
N TRP A 282 -24.89 -9.75 3.79
CA TRP A 282 -25.46 -8.99 2.66
C TRP A 282 -26.98 -9.13 2.59
N GLN A 283 -27.70 -8.01 2.52
CA GLN A 283 -29.17 -7.97 2.41
C GLN A 283 -29.64 -7.71 0.99
N HIS A 284 -28.86 -6.99 0.17
CA HIS A 284 -29.31 -6.44 -1.10
C HIS A 284 -28.44 -6.87 -2.29
N SER A 285 -27.13 -7.06 -2.08
CA SER A 285 -26.17 -7.40 -3.14
C SER A 285 -26.50 -8.68 -3.92
N THR A 286 -27.18 -9.67 -3.33
CA THR A 286 -27.48 -10.93 -4.03
C THR A 286 -28.58 -10.81 -5.08
N THR A 287 -29.39 -9.74 -5.03
CA THR A 287 -30.51 -9.49 -5.95
C THR A 287 -30.33 -8.21 -6.75
N PHE A 288 -29.21 -7.51 -6.57
CA PHE A 288 -28.92 -6.28 -7.29
C PHE A 288 -28.66 -6.57 -8.78
N GLU A 289 -29.30 -5.78 -9.64
CA GLU A 289 -29.07 -5.80 -11.08
C GLU A 289 -28.33 -4.52 -11.47
N ARG A 290 -27.14 -4.69 -12.01
CA ARG A 290 -26.29 -3.60 -12.48
C ARG A 290 -26.98 -2.81 -13.60
N PRO A 291 -26.92 -1.46 -13.62
CA PRO A 291 -27.36 -0.67 -14.75
C PRO A 291 -26.72 -1.10 -16.08
N GLU A 292 -27.40 -0.89 -17.20
CA GLU A 292 -26.79 -1.14 -18.50
C GLU A 292 -25.59 -0.20 -18.74
N LYS A 293 -24.53 -0.72 -19.36
CA LYS A 293 -23.26 0.01 -19.60
C LYS A 293 -23.47 1.37 -20.28
N ASP A 294 -24.43 1.45 -21.20
CA ASP A 294 -24.70 2.66 -21.97
C ASP A 294 -25.61 3.68 -21.26
N GLN A 295 -26.15 3.32 -20.09
CA GLN A 295 -27.01 4.17 -19.24
C GLN A 295 -26.31 4.64 -17.96
N LEU A 296 -25.01 4.36 -17.78
CA LEU A 296 -24.32 4.76 -16.55
C LEU A 296 -24.24 6.29 -16.43
N ILE A 297 -24.64 6.79 -15.27
CA ILE A 297 -24.37 8.14 -14.78
C ILE A 297 -23.52 7.98 -13.53
N ILE A 298 -22.22 8.05 -13.74
CA ILE A 298 -21.18 7.78 -12.75
C ILE A 298 -20.87 9.05 -11.96
N TYR A 299 -20.92 8.96 -10.64
CA TYR A 299 -20.40 9.99 -9.75
C TYR A 299 -19.02 9.58 -9.25
N GLU A 300 -17.98 10.26 -9.73
CA GLU A 300 -16.61 10.06 -9.26
C GLU A 300 -16.37 10.87 -7.99
N LEU A 301 -15.90 10.22 -6.92
CA LEU A 301 -15.61 10.87 -5.65
C LEU A 301 -14.36 10.31 -4.96
N LEU A 302 -13.74 11.18 -4.15
CA LEU A 302 -12.71 10.86 -3.17
C LEU A 302 -13.29 11.05 -1.78
N VAL A 303 -13.39 9.97 -1.00
CA VAL A 303 -14.03 9.98 0.34
C VAL A 303 -13.47 11.09 1.24
N ARG A 304 -12.14 11.26 1.23
CA ARG A 304 -11.42 12.31 1.95
C ARG A 304 -11.92 13.72 1.61
N ASP A 305 -12.12 14.02 0.34
CA ASP A 305 -12.50 15.36 -0.12
C ASP A 305 -14.03 15.52 -0.25
N PHE A 306 -14.82 14.51 0.11
CA PHE A 306 -16.28 14.52 0.01
C PHE A 306 -16.98 14.57 1.37
N ILE A 307 -16.44 13.93 2.41
CA ILE A 307 -17.08 13.79 3.72
C ILE A 307 -16.13 14.17 4.84
N THR A 308 -16.44 15.16 5.68
CA THR A 308 -15.52 15.65 6.73
C THR A 308 -15.03 14.58 7.72
N ARG A 309 -15.80 13.52 7.93
CA ARG A 309 -15.39 12.39 8.78
C ARG A 309 -14.43 11.42 8.10
N HIS A 310 -14.28 11.50 6.77
CA HIS A 310 -13.48 10.60 5.95
C HIS A 310 -13.79 9.12 6.24
N ASP A 311 -15.08 8.73 6.33
CA ASP A 311 -15.45 7.34 6.61
C ASP A 311 -16.61 6.86 5.74
N PHE A 312 -16.65 5.54 5.48
CA PHE A 312 -17.71 4.93 4.67
C PHE A 312 -19.08 4.99 5.35
N GLN A 313 -19.12 4.99 6.68
CA GLN A 313 -20.38 5.02 7.43
C GLN A 313 -21.15 6.34 7.22
N THR A 314 -20.44 7.46 7.16
CA THR A 314 -21.02 8.79 6.90
C THR A 314 -21.26 9.00 5.41
N LEU A 315 -20.51 8.34 4.53
CA LEU A 315 -20.78 8.35 3.10
C LEU A 315 -22.19 7.80 2.77
N ILE A 316 -22.67 6.79 3.52
CA ILE A 316 -24.04 6.27 3.41
C ILE A 316 -25.09 7.38 3.57
N ASP A 317 -24.86 8.36 4.45
CA ASP A 317 -25.81 9.45 4.71
C ASP A 317 -26.03 10.35 3.48
N THR A 318 -25.12 10.31 2.51
CA THR A 318 -25.22 11.08 1.26
C THR A 318 -25.95 10.35 0.14
N LEU A 319 -26.27 9.07 0.29
CA LEU A 319 -26.83 8.28 -0.81
C LEU A 319 -28.17 8.80 -1.30
N ASN A 320 -29.01 9.36 -0.42
CA ASN A 320 -30.27 9.99 -0.85
C ASN A 320 -30.02 11.20 -1.76
N TYR A 321 -28.96 11.98 -1.52
CA TYR A 321 -28.60 13.12 -2.37
C TYR A 321 -28.16 12.68 -3.77
N LEU A 322 -27.40 11.58 -3.85
CA LEU A 322 -26.92 11.01 -5.11
C LEU A 322 -28.06 10.31 -5.88
N GLU A 323 -28.91 9.56 -5.18
CA GLU A 323 -30.11 8.94 -5.74
C GLU A 323 -31.06 10.01 -6.31
N ASP A 324 -31.36 11.07 -5.54
CA ASP A 324 -32.18 12.19 -5.99
C ASP A 324 -31.57 12.88 -7.22
N LEU A 325 -30.24 12.96 -7.33
CA LEU A 325 -29.55 13.54 -8.49
C LEU A 325 -29.69 12.68 -9.75
N GLY A 326 -30.04 11.39 -9.63
CA GLY A 326 -30.15 10.44 -10.73
C GLY A 326 -28.87 9.63 -10.98
N ILE A 327 -27.96 9.59 -9.99
CA ILE A 327 -26.75 8.77 -10.06
C ILE A 327 -27.13 7.29 -9.92
N ASN A 328 -26.61 6.45 -10.82
CA ASN A 328 -26.81 5.00 -10.79
C ASN A 328 -25.50 4.22 -10.65
N ALA A 329 -24.36 4.91 -10.60
CA ALA A 329 -23.07 4.31 -10.26
C ALA A 329 -22.18 5.31 -9.53
N ILE A 330 -21.44 4.85 -8.53
CA ILE A 330 -20.43 5.64 -7.81
C ILE A 330 -19.07 5.03 -8.13
N GLN A 331 -18.17 5.83 -8.72
CA GLN A 331 -16.77 5.46 -8.83
C GLN A 331 -16.03 6.06 -7.64
N ILE A 332 -15.54 5.20 -6.75
CA ILE A 332 -14.72 5.63 -5.61
C ILE A 332 -13.27 5.55 -6.04
N MET A 333 -12.53 6.66 -5.88
CA MET A 333 -11.07 6.67 -6.00
C MET A 333 -10.42 5.60 -5.10
N PRO A 334 -9.17 5.18 -5.36
CA PRO A 334 -8.59 4.00 -4.71
C PRO A 334 -8.71 4.02 -3.19
N PHE A 335 -9.24 2.93 -2.65
CA PHE A 335 -9.50 2.74 -1.22
C PHE A 335 -8.92 1.44 -0.66
N ASN A 336 -8.18 0.67 -1.47
CA ASN A 336 -7.25 -0.30 -0.91
C ASN A 336 -6.11 0.44 -0.20
N GLU A 337 -5.46 -0.22 0.76
CA GLU A 337 -4.39 0.39 1.55
C GLU A 337 -3.30 0.96 0.64
N PHE A 338 -2.92 2.21 0.93
CA PHE A 338 -1.90 2.97 0.23
C PHE A 338 -0.91 3.58 1.23
N GLU A 339 0.22 4.12 0.75
CA GLU A 339 1.19 4.73 1.66
C GLU A 339 0.66 6.08 2.22
N GLY A 340 0.55 6.18 3.54
CA GLY A 340 0.03 7.39 4.21
C GLY A 340 -1.49 7.36 4.42
N ASN A 341 -2.01 8.27 5.24
CA ASN A 341 -3.45 8.37 5.51
C ASN A 341 -4.19 9.36 4.60
N SER A 342 -3.47 10.29 3.97
CA SER A 342 -4.08 11.36 3.16
C SER A 342 -3.40 11.38 1.80
N SER A 343 -4.02 10.68 0.85
CA SER A 343 -3.60 10.55 -0.55
C SER A 343 -4.85 10.48 -1.43
N TRP A 344 -4.65 10.52 -2.75
CA TRP A 344 -5.66 10.08 -3.72
C TRP A 344 -5.72 8.55 -3.86
N GLY A 345 -4.80 7.83 -3.20
CA GLY A 345 -4.77 6.37 -3.14
C GLY A 345 -4.00 5.67 -4.26
N TYR A 346 -3.49 6.43 -5.25
CA TYR A 346 -2.74 5.85 -6.37
C TYR A 346 -1.40 5.23 -5.98
N ASN A 347 -0.88 5.53 -4.79
CA ASN A 347 0.33 4.95 -4.22
C ASN A 347 0.03 3.66 -3.42
N SER A 348 -0.59 2.69 -4.08
CA SER A 348 -1.04 1.42 -3.49
C SER A 348 0.09 0.65 -2.79
N SER A 349 -0.21 0.09 -1.61
CA SER A 349 0.71 -0.70 -0.80
C SER A 349 0.19 -2.13 -0.54
N PHE A 350 -1.09 -2.31 -0.19
CA PHE A 350 -1.70 -3.64 -0.01
C PHE A 350 -3.03 -3.74 -0.77
N TYR A 351 -3.12 -4.72 -1.67
CA TYR A 351 -4.26 -4.86 -2.57
C TYR A 351 -5.51 -5.51 -1.95
N PHE A 352 -5.36 -6.21 -0.84
CA PHE A 352 -6.44 -6.99 -0.20
C PHE A 352 -6.99 -6.31 1.06
N ALA A 353 -6.32 -5.27 1.56
CA ALA A 353 -6.76 -4.52 2.72
C ALA A 353 -7.51 -3.25 2.26
N PRO A 354 -8.75 -3.01 2.70
CA PRO A 354 -9.33 -1.67 2.61
C PRO A 354 -8.59 -0.74 3.57
N ASP A 355 -8.36 0.50 3.14
CA ASP A 355 -7.60 1.48 3.91
C ASP A 355 -8.31 1.84 5.22
N LYS A 356 -7.58 1.68 6.33
CA LYS A 356 -8.10 1.88 7.68
C LYS A 356 -8.47 3.33 7.95
N TYR A 357 -7.93 4.27 7.19
CA TYR A 357 -8.27 5.68 7.28
C TYR A 357 -9.76 5.93 7.02
N TYR A 358 -10.41 5.08 6.20
CA TYR A 358 -11.84 5.18 5.87
C TYR A 358 -12.75 4.31 6.76
N GLY A 359 -12.16 3.53 7.68
CA GLY A 359 -12.87 2.72 8.67
C GLY A 359 -12.66 1.21 8.52
N PRO A 360 -13.35 0.39 9.34
CA PRO A 360 -13.28 -1.07 9.29
C PRO A 360 -13.87 -1.64 7.99
N LYS A 361 -13.40 -2.82 7.57
CA LYS A 361 -13.86 -3.50 6.34
C LYS A 361 -15.39 -3.66 6.21
N ASP A 362 -16.09 -3.89 7.32
CA ASP A 362 -17.55 -4.06 7.31
C ASP A 362 -18.29 -2.74 7.09
N ALA A 363 -17.67 -1.58 7.34
CA ALA A 363 -18.24 -0.28 7.01
C ALA A 363 -18.30 -0.08 5.49
N LEU A 364 -17.24 -0.49 4.77
CA LEU A 364 -17.23 -0.50 3.30
C LEU A 364 -18.30 -1.46 2.75
N LYS A 365 -18.41 -2.68 3.29
CA LYS A 365 -19.45 -3.63 2.88
C LYS A 365 -20.86 -3.09 3.11
N SER A 366 -21.08 -2.44 4.25
CA SER A 366 -22.35 -1.78 4.56
C SER A 366 -22.66 -0.67 3.55
N PHE A 367 -21.67 0.14 3.17
CA PHE A 367 -21.84 1.16 2.14
C PHE A 367 -22.25 0.56 0.79
N ILE A 368 -21.57 -0.49 0.35
CA ILE A 368 -21.87 -1.17 -0.91
C ILE A 368 -23.30 -1.78 -0.89
N ASP A 369 -23.68 -2.44 0.19
CA ASP A 369 -25.03 -3.04 0.31
C ASP A 369 -26.14 -1.97 0.30
N GLU A 370 -25.88 -0.79 0.90
CA GLU A 370 -26.80 0.35 0.87
C GLU A 370 -26.86 1.03 -0.50
N CYS A 371 -25.77 1.05 -1.27
CA CYS A 371 -25.80 1.46 -2.68
C CYS A 371 -26.68 0.51 -3.50
N HIS A 372 -26.50 -0.79 -3.35
CA HIS A 372 -27.27 -1.80 -4.06
C HIS A 372 -28.77 -1.75 -3.73
N LEU A 373 -29.15 -1.46 -2.49
CA LEU A 373 -30.54 -1.20 -2.11
C LEU A 373 -31.19 -0.09 -2.97
N ARG A 374 -30.40 0.92 -3.36
CA ARG A 374 -30.84 2.09 -4.13
C ARG A 374 -30.66 1.92 -5.64
N GLY A 375 -30.22 0.75 -6.09
CA GLY A 375 -29.95 0.51 -7.51
C GLY A 375 -28.66 1.20 -8.01
N ILE A 376 -27.75 1.54 -7.10
CA ILE A 376 -26.50 2.23 -7.40
C ILE A 376 -25.35 1.22 -7.41
N ALA A 377 -24.65 1.12 -8.54
CA ALA A 377 -23.44 0.31 -8.63
C ALA A 377 -22.24 0.99 -7.96
N VAL A 378 -21.30 0.21 -7.41
CA VAL A 378 -20.03 0.70 -6.86
C VAL A 378 -18.87 0.22 -7.73
N ILE A 379 -18.19 1.17 -8.36
CA ILE A 379 -17.00 0.95 -9.19
C ILE A 379 -15.77 1.32 -8.35
N MET A 380 -14.85 0.38 -8.22
CA MET A 380 -13.57 0.61 -7.54
C MET A 380 -12.55 1.13 -8.55
N ASP A 381 -11.99 2.31 -8.30
CA ASP A 381 -10.76 2.71 -8.97
C ASP A 381 -9.58 1.93 -8.39
N ILE A 382 -8.76 1.32 -9.24
CA ILE A 382 -7.68 0.43 -8.82
C ILE A 382 -6.42 0.62 -9.66
N VAL A 383 -5.29 0.62 -8.96
CA VAL A 383 -3.96 0.79 -9.56
C VAL A 383 -3.25 -0.54 -9.68
N LEU A 384 -3.14 -1.03 -10.91
CA LEU A 384 -2.41 -2.26 -11.20
C LEU A 384 -1.33 -2.08 -12.26
N ASN A 385 -0.98 -0.87 -12.67
CA ASN A 385 0.21 -0.62 -13.49
C ASN A 385 1.49 -0.51 -12.63
N HIS A 386 1.37 -0.10 -11.36
CA HIS A 386 2.50 0.03 -10.45
C HIS A 386 2.12 -0.26 -8.99
N THR A 387 3.12 -0.41 -8.13
CA THR A 387 2.95 -0.51 -6.66
C THR A 387 4.06 0.25 -5.94
N TYR A 388 3.76 0.78 -4.76
CA TYR A 388 4.73 1.48 -3.94
C TYR A 388 5.50 0.57 -2.98
N SER A 389 6.52 1.16 -2.35
CA SER A 389 7.62 0.46 -1.69
C SER A 389 7.22 -0.34 -0.44
N GLN A 390 6.14 0.05 0.24
CA GLN A 390 5.57 -0.70 1.37
C GLN A 390 4.96 -2.06 0.97
N SER A 391 4.77 -2.32 -0.33
CA SER A 391 4.24 -3.60 -0.80
C SER A 391 5.17 -4.76 -0.45
N PRO A 392 4.65 -5.83 0.18
CA PRO A 392 5.47 -7.00 0.50
C PRO A 392 5.90 -7.77 -0.77
N PHE A 393 5.19 -7.60 -1.89
CA PHE A 393 5.61 -8.17 -3.19
C PHE A 393 6.87 -7.48 -3.75
N VAL A 394 7.08 -6.20 -3.42
CA VAL A 394 8.30 -5.46 -3.76
C VAL A 394 9.38 -5.77 -2.74
N ARG A 395 9.09 -5.58 -1.45
CA ARG A 395 10.06 -5.73 -0.34
C ARG A 395 10.68 -7.12 -0.23
N LEU A 396 9.97 -8.16 -0.66
CA LEU A 396 10.53 -9.50 -0.67
C LEU A 396 11.72 -9.63 -1.64
N TYR A 397 11.79 -8.78 -2.67
CA TYR A 397 12.81 -8.82 -3.72
C TYR A 397 13.18 -7.40 -4.19
N ASN A 398 13.76 -6.58 -3.31
CA ASN A 398 14.26 -5.25 -3.65
C ASN A 398 15.70 -5.02 -3.19
N GLU A 399 16.33 -4.00 -3.76
CA GLU A 399 17.67 -3.56 -3.33
C GLU A 399 17.58 -2.77 -2.01
N GLY A 400 18.13 -3.31 -0.93
CA GLY A 400 18.03 -2.69 0.40
C GLY A 400 16.58 -2.60 0.90
N ASP A 401 16.27 -1.68 1.82
CA ASP A 401 14.93 -1.63 2.41
C ASP A 401 13.85 -1.08 1.47
N TRP A 402 14.20 -0.13 0.60
CA TRP A 402 13.26 0.67 -0.19
C TRP A 402 13.68 0.88 -1.65
N GLY A 403 14.67 0.12 -2.15
CA GLY A 403 15.17 0.25 -3.51
C GLY A 403 14.28 -0.43 -4.55
N SER A 404 14.79 -0.48 -5.78
CA SER A 404 14.09 -1.06 -6.93
C SER A 404 13.98 -2.59 -6.84
N PRO A 405 13.03 -3.21 -7.55
CA PRO A 405 12.89 -4.64 -7.62
C PRO A 405 14.14 -5.30 -8.22
N THR A 406 14.55 -6.44 -7.67
CA THR A 406 15.68 -7.23 -8.21
C THR A 406 15.23 -8.12 -9.37
N THR A 407 16.19 -8.72 -10.08
CA THR A 407 15.90 -9.67 -11.16
C THR A 407 15.23 -10.97 -10.70
N GLU A 408 15.23 -11.25 -9.40
CA GLU A 408 14.57 -12.41 -8.81
C GLU A 408 13.08 -12.14 -8.51
N ASN A 409 12.63 -10.88 -8.61
CA ASN A 409 11.25 -10.53 -8.33
C ASN A 409 10.32 -11.14 -9.39
N PRO A 410 9.37 -12.02 -9.01
CA PRO A 410 8.51 -12.69 -9.98
C PRO A 410 7.38 -11.79 -10.53
N TRP A 411 7.12 -10.63 -9.91
CA TRP A 411 5.98 -9.77 -10.25
C TRP A 411 6.33 -8.46 -10.95
N TYR A 412 7.54 -7.94 -10.76
CA TYR A 412 7.90 -6.58 -11.19
C TYR A 412 9.01 -6.59 -12.23
N ASN A 413 9.03 -5.56 -13.06
CA ASN A 413 10.17 -5.22 -13.89
C ASN A 413 11.23 -4.53 -13.02
N THR A 414 12.51 -4.72 -13.33
CA THR A 414 13.61 -4.04 -12.62
C THR A 414 13.69 -2.55 -12.96
N GLN A 415 13.10 -2.16 -14.09
CA GLN A 415 12.96 -0.78 -14.56
C GLN A 415 11.61 -0.61 -15.25
N SER A 416 11.06 0.59 -15.17
CA SER A 416 9.84 0.95 -15.92
C SER A 416 10.04 0.77 -17.42
N ASN A 417 9.01 0.25 -18.08
CA ASN A 417 8.94 0.18 -19.54
C ASN A 417 8.78 1.57 -20.20
N PHE A 418 8.29 2.58 -19.49
CA PHE A 418 8.28 3.97 -19.96
C PHE A 418 9.62 4.65 -19.72
N THR A 419 10.14 5.37 -20.72
CA THR A 419 11.34 6.22 -20.57
C THR A 419 11.00 7.64 -20.10
N ASN A 420 9.75 8.06 -20.22
CA ASN A 420 9.25 9.35 -19.75
C ASN A 420 9.03 9.31 -18.23
N PRO A 421 9.75 10.12 -17.42
CA PRO A 421 9.57 10.14 -15.97
C PRO A 421 8.16 10.56 -15.52
N GLY A 422 7.42 11.31 -16.35
CA GLY A 422 6.03 11.69 -16.06
C GLY A 422 5.02 10.55 -16.16
N ALA A 423 5.45 9.38 -16.64
CA ALA A 423 4.69 8.13 -16.70
C ALA A 423 5.31 7.05 -15.77
N GLN A 424 6.07 7.48 -14.75
CA GLN A 424 6.73 6.62 -13.77
C GLN A 424 6.37 7.09 -12.35
N TRP A 425 5.66 6.27 -11.58
CA TRP A 425 5.22 6.64 -10.22
C TRP A 425 5.77 5.70 -9.14
N GLY A 426 5.71 4.38 -9.37
CA GLY A 426 6.22 3.37 -8.45
C GLY A 426 6.91 2.21 -9.17
N ASN A 427 6.93 1.05 -8.52
CA ASN A 427 7.53 -0.16 -9.07
C ASN A 427 6.63 -0.73 -10.16
N ASP A 428 7.20 -0.92 -11.35
CA ASP A 428 6.50 -1.29 -12.58
C ASP A 428 6.13 -2.78 -12.58
N LEU A 429 4.84 -3.10 -12.73
CA LEU A 429 4.34 -4.47 -12.72
C LEU A 429 4.64 -5.17 -14.05
N ASN A 430 5.25 -6.34 -13.98
CA ASN A 430 5.51 -7.19 -15.14
C ASN A 430 4.23 -7.94 -15.54
N HIS A 431 3.37 -7.30 -16.32
CA HIS A 431 2.06 -7.89 -16.70
C HIS A 431 2.16 -9.14 -17.58
N GLU A 432 3.31 -9.43 -18.19
CA GLU A 432 3.51 -10.67 -18.95
C GLU A 432 3.81 -11.86 -18.03
N SER A 433 4.35 -11.62 -16.83
CA SER A 433 4.62 -12.65 -15.84
C SER A 433 3.35 -13.43 -15.48
N ILE A 434 3.47 -14.75 -15.40
CA ILE A 434 2.37 -15.60 -14.93
C ILE A 434 2.00 -15.31 -13.48
N HIS A 435 2.96 -14.86 -12.66
CA HIS A 435 2.73 -14.53 -11.26
C HIS A 435 1.95 -13.23 -11.12
N THR A 436 2.27 -12.22 -11.93
CA THR A 436 1.52 -10.96 -11.99
C THR A 436 0.11 -11.18 -12.51
N LYS A 437 -0.07 -11.98 -13.57
CA LYS A 437 -1.41 -12.35 -14.06
C LYS A 437 -2.25 -12.97 -12.95
N LYS A 438 -1.73 -13.99 -12.26
CA LYS A 438 -2.42 -14.63 -11.13
C LYS A 438 -2.72 -13.67 -9.99
N LEU A 439 -1.80 -12.76 -9.68
CA LEU A 439 -1.99 -11.74 -8.64
C LEU A 439 -3.13 -10.79 -9.02
N VAL A 440 -3.09 -10.21 -10.22
CA VAL A 440 -4.14 -9.32 -10.76
C VAL A 440 -5.49 -10.01 -10.77
N ASP A 441 -5.55 -11.25 -11.27
CA ASP A 441 -6.80 -12.02 -11.33
C ASP A 441 -7.36 -12.27 -9.92
N ARG A 442 -6.48 -12.58 -8.95
CA ARG A 442 -6.86 -12.79 -7.55
C ARG A 442 -7.33 -11.49 -6.88
N ILE A 443 -6.69 -10.36 -7.16
CA ILE A 443 -7.10 -9.05 -6.64
C ILE A 443 -8.51 -8.72 -7.14
N ASN A 444 -8.73 -8.82 -8.45
CA ASN A 444 -10.05 -8.57 -9.05
C ASN A 444 -11.10 -9.52 -8.46
N ARG A 445 -10.77 -10.81 -8.37
CA ARG A 445 -11.65 -11.83 -7.78
C ARG A 445 -12.02 -11.53 -6.34
N TYR A 446 -11.07 -11.04 -5.54
CA TYR A 446 -11.27 -10.73 -4.13
C TYR A 446 -12.28 -9.61 -3.95
N TRP A 447 -12.11 -8.47 -4.62
CA TRP A 447 -13.04 -7.34 -4.47
C TRP A 447 -14.46 -7.68 -4.96
N LEU A 448 -14.59 -8.45 -6.05
CA LEU A 448 -15.89 -8.92 -6.53
C LEU A 448 -16.54 -9.93 -5.57
N ALA A 449 -15.77 -10.88 -5.03
CA ALA A 449 -16.30 -11.95 -4.19
C ALA A 449 -16.55 -11.52 -2.74
N GLU A 450 -15.62 -10.78 -2.13
CA GLU A 450 -15.65 -10.41 -0.71
C GLU A 450 -16.42 -9.12 -0.46
N TYR A 451 -16.28 -8.13 -1.35
CA TYR A 451 -16.89 -6.80 -1.19
C TYR A 451 -18.06 -6.51 -2.13
N LYS A 452 -18.28 -7.36 -3.14
CA LYS A 452 -19.38 -7.20 -4.11
C LYS A 452 -19.31 -5.90 -4.91
N VAL A 453 -18.10 -5.38 -5.18
CA VAL A 453 -17.96 -4.26 -6.13
C VAL A 453 -18.50 -4.68 -7.51
N ASP A 454 -18.95 -3.71 -8.29
CA ASP A 454 -19.65 -3.95 -9.56
C ASP A 454 -18.79 -3.80 -10.79
N GLY A 455 -17.59 -3.27 -10.59
CA GLY A 455 -16.65 -3.01 -11.65
C GLY A 455 -15.40 -2.34 -11.14
N PHE A 456 -14.48 -2.21 -12.07
CA PHE A 456 -13.21 -1.55 -11.85
C PHE A 456 -13.00 -0.44 -12.86
N ARG A 457 -12.44 0.67 -12.42
CA ARG A 457 -11.71 1.59 -13.28
C ARG A 457 -10.23 1.30 -13.08
N PHE A 458 -9.57 0.82 -14.13
CA PHE A 458 -8.14 0.55 -14.10
C PHE A 458 -7.38 1.83 -14.45
N ASP A 459 -6.67 2.34 -13.45
CA ASP A 459 -5.80 3.50 -13.58
C ASP A 459 -4.68 3.25 -14.58
N PHE A 460 -4.38 4.28 -15.38
CA PHE A 460 -3.29 4.28 -16.35
C PHE A 460 -3.10 2.93 -17.08
N SER A 461 -4.17 2.43 -17.69
CA SER A 461 -4.20 1.10 -18.33
C SER A 461 -3.19 0.96 -19.48
N LYS A 462 -2.63 2.07 -19.98
CA LYS A 462 -1.49 2.07 -20.91
C LYS A 462 -0.23 1.41 -20.34
N GLY A 463 -0.11 1.35 -19.01
CA GLY A 463 0.96 0.66 -18.30
C GLY A 463 0.84 -0.87 -18.26
N PHE A 464 -0.25 -1.45 -18.77
CA PHE A 464 -0.49 -2.90 -18.70
C PHE A 464 0.25 -3.66 -19.81
N GLY A 465 1.58 -3.61 -19.80
CA GLY A 465 2.44 -4.31 -20.75
C GLY A 465 3.92 -4.01 -20.50
N ASN A 466 4.81 -4.72 -21.19
CA ASN A 466 6.27 -4.58 -21.00
C ASN A 466 6.99 -3.95 -22.20
N ASN A 467 6.27 -3.62 -23.26
CA ASN A 467 6.83 -2.97 -24.44
C ASN A 467 7.46 -1.62 -24.05
N ILE A 468 8.74 -1.42 -24.41
CA ILE A 468 9.46 -0.19 -24.06
C ILE A 468 8.87 1.01 -24.81
N LYS A 469 8.48 2.04 -24.06
CA LYS A 469 7.91 3.29 -24.56
C LYS A 469 8.97 4.41 -24.56
N GLY A 470 9.49 4.66 -25.76
CA GLY A 470 10.59 5.59 -26.03
C GLY A 470 10.12 7.04 -26.22
N SER A 471 11.02 7.88 -26.75
CA SER A 471 10.74 9.30 -27.04
C SER A 471 9.68 9.52 -28.12
N ASP A 472 9.48 8.53 -29.00
CA ASP A 472 8.50 8.61 -30.09
C ASP A 472 7.08 8.31 -29.60
N ASP A 473 6.95 7.58 -28.48
CA ASP A 473 5.68 7.28 -27.81
C ASP A 473 5.80 7.46 -26.28
N PRO A 474 6.03 8.69 -25.77
CA PRO A 474 6.41 8.93 -24.38
C PRO A 474 5.26 8.69 -23.38
N TRP A 475 4.04 8.48 -23.86
CA TRP A 475 2.85 8.22 -23.05
C TRP A 475 2.16 6.90 -23.41
N GLY A 476 2.80 6.05 -24.24
CA GLY A 476 2.25 4.75 -24.59
C GLY A 476 0.98 4.83 -25.42
N SER A 477 0.76 5.93 -26.14
CA SER A 477 -0.47 6.25 -26.86
C SER A 477 -0.55 5.60 -28.24
N GLU A 478 0.54 5.09 -28.80
CA GLU A 478 0.48 4.32 -30.05
C GLU A 478 -0.18 2.95 -29.84
N TYR A 479 -0.75 2.39 -30.90
CA TYR A 479 -1.42 1.08 -30.88
C TYR A 479 -0.47 -0.03 -30.40
N ASP A 480 -0.89 -0.77 -29.38
CA ASP A 480 -0.10 -1.84 -28.77
C ASP A 480 -0.88 -3.16 -28.69
N THR A 481 -0.56 -4.09 -29.58
CA THR A 481 -1.23 -5.40 -29.66
C THR A 481 -1.03 -6.26 -28.41
N ASP A 482 0.14 -6.19 -27.77
CA ASP A 482 0.45 -7.03 -26.61
C ASP A 482 -0.32 -6.54 -25.38
N ARG A 483 -0.36 -5.21 -25.18
CA ARG A 483 -1.21 -4.58 -24.15
C ARG A 483 -2.68 -4.92 -24.34
N ILE A 484 -3.21 -4.79 -25.56
CA ILE A 484 -4.60 -5.18 -25.87
C ILE A 484 -4.85 -6.63 -25.47
N GLY A 485 -3.93 -7.55 -25.80
CA GLY A 485 -4.03 -8.96 -25.42
C GLY A 485 -4.06 -9.19 -23.91
N LEU A 486 -3.22 -8.46 -23.16
CA LEU A 486 -3.17 -8.53 -21.70
C LEU A 486 -4.46 -8.01 -21.04
N LEU A 487 -4.99 -6.89 -21.54
CA LEU A 487 -6.25 -6.30 -21.07
C LEU A 487 -7.43 -7.23 -21.36
N LYS A 488 -7.53 -7.78 -22.59
CA LYS A 488 -8.59 -8.74 -22.97
C LYS A 488 -8.57 -9.98 -22.08
N ARG A 489 -7.38 -10.55 -21.86
CA ARG A 489 -7.20 -11.69 -20.94
C ARG A 489 -7.66 -11.36 -19.52
N MET A 490 -7.31 -10.18 -18.99
CA MET A 490 -7.75 -9.76 -17.66
C MET A 490 -9.28 -9.62 -17.60
N ALA A 491 -9.90 -9.02 -18.62
CA ALA A 491 -11.34 -8.88 -18.68
C ALA A 491 -12.05 -10.24 -18.81
N ASP A 492 -11.49 -11.19 -19.56
CA ASP A 492 -12.03 -12.55 -19.66
C ASP A 492 -12.05 -13.25 -18.29
N GLU A 493 -11.00 -13.13 -17.49
CA GLU A 493 -10.95 -13.70 -16.13
C GLU A 493 -11.98 -13.05 -15.19
N ILE A 494 -12.22 -11.75 -15.33
CA ILE A 494 -13.28 -11.03 -14.60
C ILE A 494 -14.66 -11.53 -15.03
N TRP A 495 -14.90 -11.61 -16.34
CA TRP A 495 -16.20 -11.97 -16.92
C TRP A 495 -16.53 -13.46 -16.85
N ASP A 496 -15.53 -14.34 -16.71
CA ASP A 496 -15.73 -15.75 -16.37
C ASP A 496 -16.35 -15.90 -14.98
N TYR A 497 -15.96 -15.05 -14.03
CA TYR A 497 -16.63 -15.01 -12.73
C TYR A 497 -18.03 -14.38 -12.81
N ASP A 498 -18.13 -13.20 -13.43
CA ASP A 498 -19.39 -12.48 -13.61
C ASP A 498 -19.34 -11.60 -14.86
N SER A 499 -20.04 -12.01 -15.91
CA SER A 499 -20.04 -11.34 -17.21
C SER A 499 -20.68 -9.95 -17.22
N SER A 500 -21.36 -9.56 -16.14
CA SER A 500 -22.00 -8.24 -16.03
C SER A 500 -21.09 -7.17 -15.42
N VAL A 501 -19.91 -7.55 -14.91
CA VAL A 501 -18.97 -6.63 -14.26
C VAL A 501 -18.43 -5.58 -15.24
N TYR A 502 -18.37 -4.32 -14.79
CA TYR A 502 -17.78 -3.24 -15.58
C TYR A 502 -16.26 -3.30 -15.56
N VAL A 503 -15.66 -3.22 -16.74
CA VAL A 503 -14.23 -3.02 -16.94
C VAL A 503 -14.05 -1.67 -17.62
N ILE A 504 -13.68 -0.65 -16.84
CA ILE A 504 -13.48 0.72 -17.29
C ILE A 504 -11.97 0.98 -17.35
N LEU A 505 -11.49 1.57 -18.44
CA LEU A 505 -10.08 1.89 -18.62
C LEU A 505 -9.87 3.39 -18.71
N GLU A 506 -8.96 3.91 -17.88
CA GLU A 506 -8.25 5.12 -18.21
C GLU A 506 -7.16 4.78 -19.23
N HIS A 507 -7.44 5.02 -20.51
CA HIS A 507 -6.62 4.51 -21.60
C HIS A 507 -5.96 5.65 -22.40
N PHE A 508 -6.70 6.48 -23.12
CA PHE A 508 -6.15 7.60 -23.90
C PHE A 508 -5.01 7.17 -24.85
N ALA A 509 -5.21 6.03 -25.51
CA ALA A 509 -4.39 5.59 -26.63
C ALA A 509 -5.01 6.08 -27.96
N GLU A 510 -4.40 5.73 -29.08
CA GLU A 510 -4.99 6.02 -30.37
C GLU A 510 -6.37 5.36 -30.52
N ASN A 511 -7.25 6.03 -31.28
CA ASN A 511 -8.67 5.68 -31.33
C ASN A 511 -8.96 4.27 -31.83
N SER A 512 -8.09 3.71 -32.69
CA SER A 512 -8.19 2.34 -33.23
C SER A 512 -8.04 1.29 -32.12
N GLU A 513 -7.15 1.50 -31.15
CA GLU A 513 -7.00 0.62 -29.99
C GLU A 513 -8.19 0.74 -29.05
N GLU A 514 -8.62 1.97 -28.74
CA GLU A 514 -9.80 2.19 -27.90
C GLU A 514 -11.08 1.60 -28.54
N GLU A 515 -11.24 1.72 -29.86
CA GLU A 515 -12.35 1.11 -30.61
C GLU A 515 -12.32 -0.42 -30.48
N GLU A 516 -11.15 -1.05 -30.60
CA GLU A 516 -11.02 -2.50 -30.46
C GLU A 516 -11.36 -2.99 -29.03
N LEU A 517 -10.92 -2.25 -28.01
CA LEU A 517 -11.23 -2.56 -26.60
C LEU A 517 -12.71 -2.31 -26.29
N ALA A 518 -13.29 -1.25 -26.86
CA ALA A 518 -14.71 -0.94 -26.76
C ALA A 518 -15.55 -2.05 -27.40
N ASP A 519 -15.20 -2.50 -28.60
CA ASP A 519 -15.88 -3.59 -29.31
C ASP A 519 -15.72 -4.94 -28.60
N TYR A 520 -14.66 -5.11 -27.80
CA TYR A 520 -14.51 -6.27 -26.92
C TYR A 520 -15.47 -6.25 -25.71
N GLY A 521 -15.98 -5.07 -25.34
CA GLY A 521 -16.94 -4.91 -24.25
C GLY A 521 -16.45 -4.09 -23.06
N MET A 522 -15.25 -3.52 -23.13
CA MET A 522 -14.71 -2.62 -22.11
C MET A 522 -15.27 -1.20 -22.29
N LEU A 523 -15.31 -0.44 -21.20
CA LEU A 523 -15.66 0.98 -21.17
C LEU A 523 -14.37 1.82 -21.16
N LEU A 524 -14.36 2.94 -21.87
CA LEU A 524 -13.17 3.78 -22.02
C LEU A 524 -13.48 5.21 -21.55
N TRP A 525 -12.56 5.80 -20.80
CA TRP A 525 -12.64 7.21 -20.43
C TRP A 525 -12.58 8.14 -21.66
N GLY A 526 -13.51 9.10 -21.72
CA GLY A 526 -13.68 10.06 -22.80
C GLY A 526 -13.51 11.49 -22.32
N ASN A 527 -12.27 11.95 -22.22
CA ASN A 527 -11.96 13.31 -21.78
C ASN A 527 -12.52 14.35 -22.76
N SER A 528 -13.42 15.21 -22.27
CA SER A 528 -13.93 16.38 -22.99
C SER A 528 -13.78 17.67 -22.17
N ASN A 529 -12.94 17.68 -21.12
CA ASN A 529 -12.79 18.82 -20.20
C ASN A 529 -12.42 20.11 -20.94
N TYR A 530 -11.42 20.06 -21.82
CA TYR A 530 -10.97 21.23 -22.56
C TYR A 530 -12.12 21.89 -23.33
N ASN A 531 -12.85 21.09 -24.13
CA ASN A 531 -13.91 21.59 -25.00
C ASN A 531 -15.10 22.13 -24.21
N TYR A 532 -15.49 21.45 -23.12
CA TYR A 532 -16.54 21.94 -22.23
C TYR A 532 -16.12 23.17 -21.43
N ALA A 533 -14.86 23.28 -21.00
CA ALA A 533 -14.35 24.46 -20.31
C ALA A 533 -14.33 25.70 -21.23
N GLU A 534 -13.86 25.54 -22.47
CA GLU A 534 -13.90 26.63 -23.47
C GLU A 534 -15.34 27.03 -23.80
N THR A 535 -16.25 26.04 -23.92
CA THR A 535 -17.69 26.29 -24.04
C THR A 535 -18.20 27.09 -22.85
N ALA A 536 -17.95 26.65 -21.62
CA ALA A 536 -18.45 27.27 -20.40
C ALA A 536 -17.93 28.72 -20.26
N MET A 537 -16.64 28.94 -20.50
CA MET A 537 -15.99 30.25 -20.47
C MET A 537 -16.44 31.19 -21.60
N GLY A 538 -17.14 30.68 -22.62
CA GLY A 538 -17.69 31.50 -23.70
C GLY A 538 -16.72 31.75 -24.86
N TYR A 539 -15.74 30.88 -25.08
CA TYR A 539 -14.77 31.01 -26.17
C TYR A 539 -14.90 29.89 -27.20
N HIS A 540 -14.88 30.23 -28.50
CA HIS A 540 -15.07 29.27 -29.61
C HIS A 540 -14.07 29.40 -30.78
N THR A 541 -13.09 30.28 -30.69
CA THR A 541 -12.12 30.48 -31.78
C THR A 541 -11.45 29.15 -32.19
N ASN A 542 -11.38 28.88 -33.50
CA ASN A 542 -10.78 27.67 -34.08
C ASN A 542 -11.44 26.34 -33.63
N GLY A 543 -12.72 26.36 -33.27
CA GLY A 543 -13.47 25.13 -32.98
C GLY A 543 -13.22 24.55 -31.58
N LYS A 544 -12.56 25.28 -30.69
CA LYS A 544 -12.21 24.79 -29.34
C LYS A 544 -13.39 24.47 -28.41
N SER A 545 -14.63 24.80 -28.79
CA SER A 545 -15.86 24.39 -28.07
C SER A 545 -16.57 23.20 -28.74
N ASP A 546 -15.91 22.52 -29.68
CA ASP A 546 -16.48 21.33 -30.33
C ASP A 546 -16.32 20.11 -29.42
N PHE A 547 -17.40 19.74 -28.72
CA PHE A 547 -17.45 18.55 -27.87
C PHE A 547 -18.05 17.32 -28.60
N SER A 548 -18.13 17.33 -29.94
CA SER A 548 -18.65 16.19 -30.72
C SER A 548 -17.85 14.90 -30.53
N TRP A 549 -16.57 14.99 -30.14
CA TRP A 549 -15.72 13.85 -29.80
C TRP A 549 -16.10 13.15 -28.49
N GLY A 550 -16.98 13.76 -27.68
CA GLY A 550 -17.64 13.13 -26.54
C GLY A 550 -18.81 12.22 -26.95
N TYR A 551 -19.15 12.13 -28.24
CA TYR A 551 -20.08 11.14 -28.76
C TYR A 551 -19.30 10.01 -29.44
N PHE A 552 -19.51 8.78 -28.97
CA PHE A 552 -18.83 7.58 -29.48
C PHE A 552 -18.99 7.40 -31.00
N GLY A 553 -20.16 7.75 -31.56
CA GLY A 553 -20.40 7.63 -33.00
C GLY A 553 -19.56 8.59 -33.86
N THR A 554 -19.12 9.73 -33.30
CA THR A 554 -18.15 10.61 -33.98
C THR A 554 -16.76 9.96 -34.05
N ARG A 555 -16.45 9.08 -33.09
CA ARG A 555 -15.21 8.29 -33.04
C ARG A 555 -15.22 7.06 -33.95
N GLY A 556 -16.36 6.77 -34.59
CA GLY A 556 -16.53 5.58 -35.43
C GLY A 556 -16.88 4.30 -34.67
N TRP A 557 -17.08 4.36 -33.34
CA TRP A 557 -17.28 3.17 -32.52
C TRP A 557 -18.67 2.56 -32.74
N ASN A 558 -18.75 1.22 -32.66
CA ASN A 558 -20.01 0.49 -32.82
C ASN A 558 -20.85 0.46 -31.55
N ASN A 559 -20.20 0.57 -30.39
CA ASN A 559 -20.81 0.44 -29.07
C ASN A 559 -20.71 1.74 -28.27
N ALA A 560 -21.74 2.04 -27.49
CA ALA A 560 -21.79 3.22 -26.63
C ALA A 560 -20.96 3.04 -25.35
N HIS A 561 -19.68 2.70 -25.51
CA HIS A 561 -18.76 2.36 -24.41
C HIS A 561 -17.81 3.50 -24.03
N LEU A 562 -18.09 4.74 -24.47
CA LEU A 562 -17.30 5.92 -24.13
C LEU A 562 -17.88 6.60 -22.89
N VAL A 563 -17.19 6.46 -21.75
CA VAL A 563 -17.50 7.15 -20.48
C VAL A 563 -17.03 8.59 -20.61
N THR A 564 -17.91 9.43 -21.15
CA THR A 564 -17.57 10.83 -21.42
C THR A 564 -17.68 11.64 -20.15
N TYR A 565 -16.72 12.53 -19.93
CA TYR A 565 -16.74 13.46 -18.79
C TYR A 565 -16.28 14.85 -19.22
N TYR A 566 -16.82 15.88 -18.56
CA TYR A 566 -16.34 17.25 -18.71
C TYR A 566 -15.40 17.65 -17.55
N GLU A 567 -15.35 16.88 -16.47
CA GLU A 567 -14.49 17.09 -15.32
C GLU A 567 -14.26 15.75 -14.62
N SER A 568 -12.99 15.41 -14.36
CA SER A 568 -12.60 14.32 -13.44
C SER A 568 -11.77 14.90 -12.28
N HIS A 569 -11.25 14.01 -11.44
CA HIS A 569 -10.29 14.39 -10.41
C HIS A 569 -9.02 15.08 -10.95
N ASP A 570 -8.64 14.86 -12.22
CA ASP A 570 -7.38 15.32 -12.81
C ASP A 570 -7.41 16.73 -13.42
N GLU A 571 -8.55 17.19 -13.95
CA GLU A 571 -8.58 18.49 -14.62
C GLU A 571 -9.05 19.63 -13.71
N GLU A 572 -8.62 20.84 -14.06
CA GLU A 572 -9.09 22.04 -13.39
C GLU A 572 -10.61 22.24 -13.60
N ARG A 573 -11.28 22.69 -12.53
CA ARG A 573 -12.73 22.80 -12.42
C ARG A 573 -13.30 23.82 -13.40
N LEU A 574 -14.40 23.48 -14.07
CA LEU A 574 -15.04 24.36 -15.04
C LEU A 574 -15.52 25.67 -14.39
N MET A 575 -16.06 25.57 -13.17
CA MET A 575 -16.58 26.75 -12.48
C MET A 575 -15.45 27.71 -12.07
N TYR A 576 -14.33 27.17 -11.56
CA TYR A 576 -13.14 27.98 -11.27
C TYR A 576 -12.63 28.69 -12.52
N LYS A 577 -12.55 27.98 -13.66
CA LYS A 577 -12.18 28.57 -14.97
C LYS A 577 -13.14 29.68 -15.38
N ASN A 578 -14.46 29.50 -15.22
CA ASN A 578 -15.46 30.52 -15.55
C ASN A 578 -15.27 31.80 -14.73
N ILE A 579 -15.11 31.67 -13.42
CA ILE A 579 -14.93 32.82 -12.52
C ILE A 579 -13.61 33.54 -12.80
N THR A 580 -12.55 32.79 -13.12
CA THR A 580 -11.20 33.36 -13.28
C THR A 580 -10.95 33.93 -14.68
N TRP A 581 -11.41 33.22 -15.71
CA TRP A 581 -11.04 33.47 -17.11
C TRP A 581 -12.23 33.57 -18.07
N GLY A 582 -13.46 33.48 -17.57
CA GLY A 582 -14.66 33.60 -18.37
C GLY A 582 -14.71 34.89 -19.19
N HIS A 583 -15.27 34.80 -20.39
CA HIS A 583 -15.43 35.93 -21.29
C HIS A 583 -16.31 37.01 -20.65
N ASN A 584 -15.84 38.25 -20.76
CA ASN A 584 -16.53 39.43 -20.27
C ASN A 584 -16.65 40.44 -21.42
N ALA A 585 -17.88 40.73 -21.83
CA ALA A 585 -18.17 41.73 -22.87
C ALA A 585 -19.47 42.48 -22.59
N GLY A 586 -19.36 43.79 -22.43
CA GLY A 586 -20.50 44.67 -22.17
C GLY A 586 -21.20 44.28 -20.87
N ASP A 587 -22.51 44.02 -20.96
CA ASP A 587 -23.35 43.68 -19.81
C ASP A 587 -23.36 42.17 -19.49
N TYR A 588 -22.60 41.34 -20.23
CA TYR A 588 -22.49 39.91 -20.01
C TYR A 588 -21.09 39.54 -19.49
N ASN A 589 -21.00 39.22 -18.21
CA ASN A 589 -19.77 38.85 -17.54
C ASN A 589 -19.87 37.44 -16.96
N ILE A 590 -19.15 36.49 -17.55
CA ILE A 590 -19.11 35.10 -17.06
C ILE A 590 -18.32 34.99 -15.75
N GLN A 591 -17.47 35.96 -15.42
CA GLN A 591 -16.70 35.95 -14.16
C GLN A 591 -17.59 36.19 -12.93
N GLU A 592 -18.83 36.65 -13.12
CA GLU A 592 -19.84 36.74 -12.06
C GLU A 592 -20.47 35.37 -11.78
N LEU A 593 -20.53 34.99 -10.50
CA LEU A 593 -20.98 33.67 -10.03
C LEU A 593 -22.30 33.22 -10.69
N ASN A 594 -23.33 34.06 -10.66
CA ASN A 594 -24.65 33.69 -11.20
C ASN A 594 -24.63 33.48 -12.72
N THR A 595 -23.81 34.25 -13.45
CA THR A 595 -23.64 34.06 -14.89
C THR A 595 -22.89 32.76 -15.16
N ALA A 596 -21.80 32.50 -14.44
CA ALA A 596 -21.03 31.26 -14.53
C ALA A 596 -21.89 30.02 -14.19
N LEU A 597 -22.70 30.04 -13.13
CA LEU A 597 -23.61 28.95 -12.79
C LEU A 597 -24.60 28.68 -13.93
N ASN A 598 -25.11 29.72 -14.59
CA ASN A 598 -25.96 29.54 -15.77
C ASN A 598 -25.19 28.97 -16.98
N ARG A 599 -23.88 29.22 -17.11
CA ARG A 599 -23.05 28.53 -18.12
C ARG A 599 -22.93 27.04 -17.81
N ILE A 600 -22.72 26.66 -16.55
CA ILE A 600 -22.64 25.24 -16.13
C ILE A 600 -24.00 24.53 -16.31
N LYS A 601 -25.13 25.19 -16.05
CA LYS A 601 -26.46 24.66 -16.41
C LYS A 601 -26.54 24.30 -17.90
N GLY A 602 -26.05 25.19 -18.76
CA GLY A 602 -25.96 24.94 -20.20
C GLY A 602 -25.06 23.76 -20.56
N VAL A 603 -23.92 23.61 -19.87
CA VAL A 603 -23.03 22.44 -20.04
C VAL A 603 -23.80 21.14 -19.75
N GLY A 604 -24.48 21.05 -18.60
CA GLY A 604 -25.29 19.88 -18.24
C GLY A 604 -26.37 19.57 -19.28
N SER A 605 -27.08 20.60 -19.77
CA SER A 605 -28.13 20.45 -20.79
C SER A 605 -27.64 19.86 -22.12
N PHE A 606 -26.36 20.01 -22.47
CA PHE A 606 -25.79 19.32 -23.63
C PHE A 606 -25.21 17.96 -23.24
N PHE A 607 -24.42 17.92 -22.17
CA PHE A 607 -23.66 16.75 -21.75
C PHE A 607 -24.52 15.51 -21.52
N PHE A 608 -25.60 15.63 -20.74
CA PHE A 608 -26.48 14.50 -20.42
C PHE A 608 -27.37 14.06 -21.60
N THR A 609 -27.45 14.86 -22.67
CA THR A 609 -28.21 14.51 -23.88
C THR A 609 -27.38 13.76 -24.94
N ILE A 610 -26.06 13.68 -24.75
CA ILE A 610 -25.18 12.89 -25.61
C ILE A 610 -25.31 11.42 -25.21
N PRO A 611 -25.61 10.48 -26.14
CA PRO A 611 -25.75 9.06 -25.82
C PRO A 611 -24.51 8.43 -25.17
N GLY A 612 -24.72 7.33 -24.43
CA GLY A 612 -23.68 6.56 -23.76
C GLY A 612 -23.42 7.01 -22.32
N PRO A 613 -22.50 6.33 -21.62
CA PRO A 613 -22.24 6.58 -20.21
C PRO A 613 -21.63 7.97 -19.98
N LYS A 614 -21.89 8.52 -18.81
CA LYS A 614 -21.44 9.84 -18.37
C LYS A 614 -20.79 9.73 -17.01
N MET A 615 -19.78 10.55 -16.77
CA MET A 615 -19.18 10.71 -15.45
C MET A 615 -19.12 12.17 -15.06
N ILE A 616 -19.44 12.46 -13.80
CA ILE A 616 -19.27 13.76 -13.18
C ILE A 616 -18.39 13.65 -11.95
N TRP A 617 -17.51 14.62 -11.76
CA TRP A 617 -16.69 14.77 -10.56
C TRP A 617 -17.49 15.43 -9.43
N GLN A 618 -17.22 15.00 -8.19
CA GLN A 618 -17.87 15.51 -6.99
C GLN A 618 -17.96 17.04 -6.92
N PHE A 619 -19.12 17.53 -6.47
CA PHE A 619 -19.51 18.93 -6.36
C PHE A 619 -19.61 19.73 -7.67
N SER A 620 -19.32 19.15 -8.84
CA SER A 620 -19.48 19.85 -10.13
C SER A 620 -20.94 20.27 -10.37
N GLU A 621 -21.90 19.49 -9.88
CA GLU A 621 -23.35 19.75 -9.88
C GLU A 621 -23.77 20.91 -8.95
N LEU A 622 -22.86 21.40 -8.12
CA LEU A 622 -23.02 22.61 -7.30
C LEU A 622 -22.09 23.74 -7.75
N GLY A 623 -21.36 23.55 -8.84
CA GLY A 623 -20.41 24.52 -9.38
C GLY A 623 -19.19 24.68 -8.48
N TYR A 624 -18.53 23.57 -8.14
CA TYR A 624 -17.30 23.61 -7.35
C TYR A 624 -16.23 24.51 -7.99
N ASP A 625 -15.87 25.57 -7.29
CA ASP A 625 -15.10 26.70 -7.80
C ASP A 625 -13.77 26.90 -7.07
N VAL A 626 -13.32 25.89 -6.32
CA VAL A 626 -11.97 25.83 -5.78
C VAL A 626 -11.04 25.20 -6.81
N SER A 627 -9.89 25.83 -7.05
CA SER A 627 -8.88 25.31 -7.98
C SER A 627 -8.39 23.93 -7.54
N ILE A 628 -8.11 23.06 -8.52
CA ILE A 628 -7.38 21.82 -8.26
C ILE A 628 -5.99 22.08 -7.66
N GLU A 629 -5.39 23.24 -7.93
CA GLU A 629 -4.06 23.61 -7.46
C GLU A 629 -4.06 24.33 -6.09
N ASP A 630 -5.22 24.56 -5.48
CA ASP A 630 -5.32 25.22 -4.16
C ASP A 630 -5.72 24.21 -3.06
N PRO A 631 -4.90 24.00 -2.02
CA PRO A 631 -3.57 24.59 -1.78
C PRO A 631 -2.43 23.92 -2.56
N CYS A 632 -2.68 22.73 -3.11
CA CYS A 632 -1.83 22.04 -4.09
C CYS A 632 -2.65 20.95 -4.80
N ARG A 633 -2.20 20.43 -5.95
CA ARG A 633 -2.90 19.38 -6.72
C ARG A 633 -3.44 18.23 -5.87
N LEU A 634 -2.58 17.54 -5.13
CA LEU A 634 -2.91 16.33 -4.36
C LEU A 634 -3.41 16.62 -2.93
N CYS A 635 -3.32 17.87 -2.49
CA CYS A 635 -3.74 18.28 -1.16
C CYS A 635 -5.25 18.12 -0.97
N GLU A 636 -5.66 17.91 0.28
CA GLU A 636 -7.08 17.93 0.68
C GLU A 636 -7.77 19.18 0.18
N LYS A 637 -8.92 18.97 -0.47
CA LYS A 637 -9.77 20.04 -0.99
C LYS A 637 -10.88 20.39 0.00
N PRO A 638 -11.31 21.67 0.06
CA PRO A 638 -12.44 22.06 0.89
C PRO A 638 -13.71 21.27 0.61
N ILE A 639 -14.37 20.80 1.66
CA ILE A 639 -15.64 20.07 1.56
C ILE A 639 -16.79 21.09 1.69
N LEU A 640 -17.51 21.34 0.59
CA LEU A 640 -18.43 22.49 0.46
C LEU A 640 -19.90 22.07 0.32
N TRP A 641 -20.38 21.23 1.25
CA TRP A 641 -21.81 20.88 1.32
C TRP A 641 -22.74 22.06 1.60
N ASP A 642 -22.21 23.16 2.15
CA ASP A 642 -22.95 24.41 2.34
C ASP A 642 -23.37 25.07 1.01
N TYR A 643 -22.72 24.73 -0.11
CA TYR A 643 -23.14 25.16 -1.45
C TYR A 643 -24.59 24.78 -1.76
N PHE A 644 -25.09 23.66 -1.23
CA PHE A 644 -26.47 23.25 -1.42
C PHE A 644 -27.50 24.21 -0.78
N GLN A 645 -27.07 25.00 0.22
CA GLN A 645 -27.93 26.00 0.87
C GLN A 645 -28.09 27.26 0.01
N GLU A 646 -27.16 27.54 -0.90
CA GLU A 646 -27.24 28.67 -1.82
C GLU A 646 -28.28 28.42 -2.92
N ASN A 647 -29.22 29.36 -3.09
CA ASN A 647 -30.33 29.20 -4.03
C ASN A 647 -29.86 28.94 -5.47
N GLU A 648 -28.87 29.68 -5.96
CA GLU A 648 -28.43 29.56 -7.35
C GLU A 648 -27.66 28.27 -7.63
N ARG A 649 -26.86 27.78 -6.68
CA ARG A 649 -26.16 26.50 -6.77
C ARG A 649 -27.13 25.33 -6.66
N ARG A 650 -28.10 25.40 -5.74
CA ARG A 650 -29.18 24.41 -5.69
C ARG A 650 -30.03 24.39 -6.95
N ASN A 651 -30.20 25.52 -7.63
CA ASN A 651 -30.85 25.56 -8.95
C ASN A 651 -30.00 24.89 -10.03
N LEU A 652 -28.66 24.93 -9.94
CA LEU A 652 -27.78 24.15 -10.80
C LEU A 652 -27.94 22.65 -10.57
N TYR A 653 -27.90 22.19 -9.31
CA TYR A 653 -28.19 20.79 -8.95
C TYR A 653 -29.52 20.31 -9.55
N LYS A 654 -30.59 21.10 -9.37
CA LYS A 654 -31.92 20.78 -9.94
C LYS A 654 -31.96 20.75 -11.47
N THR A 655 -31.02 21.44 -12.13
CA THR A 655 -30.90 21.40 -13.59
C THR A 655 -30.18 20.13 -14.04
N PHE A 656 -29.27 19.59 -13.23
CA PHE A 656 -28.62 18.31 -13.51
C PHE A 656 -29.53 17.13 -13.20
N GLN A 657 -30.33 17.24 -12.14
CA GLN A 657 -31.36 16.25 -11.76
C GLN A 657 -32.47 16.11 -12.81
N ALA A 658 -32.78 17.18 -13.55
CA ALA A 658 -33.89 17.23 -14.50
C ALA A 658 -33.45 16.83 -15.91
#